data_AF-A0A9J9BBY1-F1
#
_entry.id   AF-A0A9J9BBY1-F1
#
_cell.length_a   1.000
_cell.length_b   1.000
_cell.length_c   1.000
_cell.angle_alpha   90.00
_cell.angle_beta   90.00
_cell.angle_gamma   90.00
#
_symmetry.space_group_name_H-M   'P 1'
#
loop_
_entity.id
_entity.type
_entity.pdbx_description
1 polymer ?
#
loop_
_entity_poly.entity_id
_entity_poly.type
_entity_poly.pdbx_seq_one_letter_code
_entity_poly.pdbx_strand_id
1 'polypeptide(L)'
;MAINTPRSCVVVLGMHRSGTSALAKTICDMGFELPSDSMPAHHVDNPNGYFEAKELVQIHNRFLDSVGLKWNAIEPMPLHVFDGESAKQAKAELSALLGFAFEQKPQLVLKDPRLCRLFPLLLPVLKALGSQVSVVFIVRDVDAVYQSLAKRQHTPEIAPAAITDTQHVELLWLRHNLEAEQHTRGVNRFCFSYEDWLNDTQTINTKIRHFLQDTLPNANVLSPPVSVKKPRHYALSGKLLTDLTRVNSSIYAALAGRASIDDINNWFDTLYAVSRTAIPQQCEVVNHAPPFSVKLAAYIKLLTAQSAVDVTLLGNSEKAKNAYVFISATPATRSHIYRVKNPVDALIKDGQQAFWSTPEGMLPHVNLLSTAKRVIIHRCEWSQALANITQVCRENDVLVSYDIDDLIIDRSVIEAGYIDFITRQSLQEKQAWLTKADSYYRALASCDEVLCSTPALARHIQGMGHSCKVVPNGFSPETQLISEHWRQYEEQCLQPEKRIGYASGTPTHNADFATIVRPLGMWLRENPDWTFTAIGYLQLDALREMVPEKQIESRPLVQHCNLPYELSRLNINLVPLQRNPFCDAKSPLKWFEAALCGTPSIVADNPTYRRIFSAADTCVGLLADNEGDWAAHINTLATSAEARKQIANAARKRCHQILNSAVLSQQYTLDGE
;
A
#
# COMPACT_ATOMS: atom_id res chain seq x y z
N MET A 1 44.45 -2.44 37.66
CA MET A 1 43.56 -1.84 36.65
C MET A 1 43.74 -2.63 35.37
N ALA A 2 42.78 -3.46 34.97
CA ALA A 2 42.83 -4.13 33.67
C ALA A 2 42.70 -3.05 32.59
N ILE A 3 43.66 -2.99 31.66
CA ILE A 3 43.58 -2.15 30.48
C ILE A 3 42.36 -2.65 29.72
N ASN A 4 41.27 -1.88 29.71
CA ASN A 4 40.03 -2.28 29.07
C ASN A 4 40.25 -2.19 27.55
N THR A 5 40.66 -3.30 26.93
CA THR A 5 40.91 -3.36 25.50
C THR A 5 39.65 -2.90 24.77
N PRO A 6 39.73 -1.89 23.88
CA PRO A 6 38.57 -1.37 23.19
C PRO A 6 37.88 -2.47 22.37
N ARG A 7 36.61 -2.72 22.68
CA ARG A 7 35.80 -3.79 22.06
C ARG A 7 35.16 -3.28 20.77
N SER A 8 35.32 -4.00 19.68
CA SER A 8 34.73 -3.64 18.38
C SER A 8 33.83 -4.75 17.86
N CYS A 9 32.68 -4.40 17.30
CA CYS A 9 31.72 -5.35 16.76
C CYS A 9 31.25 -4.92 15.37
N VAL A 10 31.40 -5.82 14.41
CA VAL A 10 30.77 -5.70 13.09
C VAL A 10 29.50 -6.55 13.06
N VAL A 11 28.37 -5.93 12.75
CA VAL A 11 27.10 -6.65 12.56
C VAL A 11 26.82 -6.75 11.07
N VAL A 12 26.76 -7.98 10.56
CA VAL A 12 26.42 -8.26 9.16
C VAL A 12 24.91 -8.44 9.06
N LEU A 13 24.26 -7.54 8.33
CA LEU A 13 22.82 -7.58 8.06
C LEU A 13 22.54 -7.90 6.60
N GLY A 14 21.42 -8.57 6.37
CA GLY A 14 20.93 -8.94 5.05
C GLY A 14 19.94 -10.08 5.17
N MET A 15 18.88 -10.03 4.37
CA MET A 15 17.87 -11.09 4.36
C MET A 15 18.51 -12.44 3.97
N HIS A 16 17.92 -13.56 4.40
CA HIS A 16 18.37 -14.90 4.03
C HIS A 16 18.71 -15.01 2.54
N ARG A 17 19.84 -15.67 2.21
CA ARG A 17 20.31 -15.84 0.82
C ARG A 17 20.75 -14.54 0.12
N SER A 18 20.95 -13.43 0.83
CA SER A 18 21.53 -12.19 0.28
C SER A 18 23.06 -12.15 0.22
N GLY A 19 23.75 -13.28 0.47
CA GLY A 19 25.22 -13.34 0.46
C GLY A 19 25.89 -13.05 1.80
N THR A 20 25.11 -12.90 2.89
CA THR A 20 25.59 -12.59 4.25
C THR A 20 26.67 -13.54 4.77
N SER A 21 26.67 -14.82 4.38
CA SER A 21 27.69 -15.79 4.82
C SER A 21 29.05 -15.53 4.18
N ALA A 22 29.07 -15.21 2.88
CA ALA A 22 30.30 -14.83 2.19
C ALA A 22 30.84 -13.51 2.75
N LEU A 23 29.94 -12.57 3.07
CA LEU A 23 30.31 -11.30 3.67
C LEU A 23 30.90 -11.50 5.07
N ALA A 24 30.24 -12.28 5.94
CA ALA A 24 30.77 -12.60 7.27
C ALA A 24 32.17 -13.25 7.21
N LYS A 25 32.38 -14.19 6.27
CA LYS A 25 33.74 -14.71 6.02
C LYS A 25 34.73 -13.61 5.65
N THR A 26 34.35 -12.70 4.75
CA THR A 26 35.22 -11.60 4.31
C THR A 26 35.59 -10.69 5.48
N ILE A 27 34.64 -10.42 6.40
CA ILE A 27 34.90 -9.69 7.64
C ILE A 27 35.82 -10.48 8.59
N CYS A 28 35.68 -11.81 8.66
CA CYS A 28 36.65 -12.64 9.39
C CYS A 28 38.06 -12.54 8.80
N ASP A 29 38.17 -12.58 7.47
CA ASP A 29 39.45 -12.41 6.76
C ASP A 29 40.06 -11.00 7.00
N MET A 30 39.25 -10.00 7.38
CA MET A 30 39.68 -8.68 7.81
C MET A 30 40.12 -8.61 9.30
N GLY A 31 40.16 -9.73 10.03
CA GLY A 31 40.68 -9.80 11.40
C GLY A 31 39.63 -9.79 12.52
N PHE A 32 38.35 -9.95 12.18
CA PHE A 32 37.27 -10.16 13.16
C PHE A 32 37.00 -11.64 13.38
N GLU A 33 36.35 -11.98 14.48
CA GLU A 33 36.07 -13.38 14.81
C GLU A 33 34.62 -13.61 15.25
N LEU A 34 34.13 -14.84 15.08
CA LEU A 34 32.80 -15.22 15.56
C LEU A 34 32.80 -15.33 17.10
N PRO A 35 31.67 -15.02 17.77
CA PRO A 35 31.58 -15.08 19.23
C PRO A 35 31.56 -16.51 19.77
N SER A 36 31.21 -17.49 18.94
CA SER A 36 31.31 -18.92 19.25
C SER A 36 31.35 -19.75 17.97
N ASP A 37 31.33 -21.08 18.11
CA ASP A 37 31.40 -22.01 16.98
C ASP A 37 30.34 -21.70 15.92
N SER A 38 30.77 -21.69 14.66
CA SER A 38 29.87 -21.53 13.54
C SER A 38 28.92 -22.72 13.44
N MET A 39 27.68 -22.46 13.03
CA MET A 39 26.78 -23.47 12.50
C MET A 39 27.48 -24.29 11.41
N PRO A 40 27.28 -25.62 11.40
CA PRO A 40 27.99 -26.53 10.50
C PRO A 40 27.65 -26.22 9.04
N ALA A 41 28.64 -26.30 8.17
CA ALA A 41 28.43 -26.15 6.73
C ALA A 41 27.48 -27.24 6.22
N HIS A 42 26.64 -26.90 5.23
CA HIS A 42 25.81 -27.88 4.54
C HIS A 42 26.30 -28.04 3.11
N HIS A 43 26.73 -29.25 2.75
CA HIS A 43 27.38 -29.56 1.47
C HIS A 43 26.57 -29.11 0.22
N VAL A 44 25.23 -29.15 0.27
CA VAL A 44 24.34 -28.64 -0.80
C VAL A 44 23.94 -27.16 -0.64
N ASP A 45 23.41 -26.73 0.51
CA ASP A 45 22.84 -25.37 0.67
C ASP A 45 23.90 -24.27 0.81
N ASN A 46 24.96 -24.56 1.57
CA ASN A 46 26.02 -23.62 1.90
C ASN A 46 27.34 -24.34 2.22
N PRO A 47 28.08 -24.80 1.20
CA PRO A 47 29.26 -25.66 1.37
C PRO A 47 30.44 -24.96 2.04
N ASN A 48 30.48 -23.63 2.04
CA ASN A 48 31.57 -22.86 2.64
C ASN A 48 31.29 -22.51 4.12
N GLY A 49 30.16 -22.91 4.69
CA GLY A 49 29.76 -22.58 6.06
C GLY A 49 28.81 -21.40 6.16
N TYR A 50 27.98 -21.40 7.21
CA TYR A 50 26.99 -20.35 7.43
C TYR A 50 27.58 -19.08 8.03
N PHE A 51 28.71 -19.20 8.75
CA PHE A 51 29.32 -18.12 9.53
C PHE A 51 28.30 -17.48 10.48
N GLU A 52 27.39 -18.29 11.01
CA GLU A 52 26.41 -17.93 12.02
C GLU A 52 26.85 -18.58 13.32
N ALA A 53 27.05 -17.81 14.40
CA ALA A 53 27.39 -18.39 15.69
C ALA A 53 26.22 -19.22 16.21
N LYS A 54 26.47 -20.50 16.54
CA LYS A 54 25.43 -21.47 16.91
C LYS A 54 24.61 -21.01 18.10
N GLU A 55 25.27 -20.54 19.15
CA GLU A 55 24.61 -20.09 20.38
C GLU A 55 23.79 -18.82 20.15
N LEU A 56 24.29 -17.89 19.31
CA LEU A 56 23.57 -16.69 18.91
C LEU A 56 22.24 -17.03 18.22
N VAL A 57 22.27 -17.94 17.24
CA VAL A 57 21.08 -18.42 16.52
C VAL A 57 20.09 -19.10 17.47
N GLN A 58 20.58 -19.87 18.44
CA GLN A 58 19.73 -20.53 19.43
C GLN A 58 19.01 -19.52 20.33
N ILE A 59 19.70 -18.48 20.80
CA ILE A 59 19.09 -17.39 21.58
C ILE A 59 18.01 -16.70 20.75
N HIS A 60 18.31 -16.34 19.50
CA HIS A 60 17.34 -15.70 18.61
C HIS A 60 16.10 -16.57 18.33
N ASN A 61 16.29 -17.86 18.07
CA ASN A 61 15.16 -18.77 17.87
C ASN A 61 14.29 -18.88 19.13
N ARG A 62 14.89 -19.01 20.33
CA ARG A 62 14.14 -19.00 21.60
C ARG A 62 13.34 -17.71 21.79
N PHE A 63 13.96 -16.56 21.50
CA PHE A 63 13.27 -15.28 21.60
C PHE A 63 12.10 -15.19 20.61
N LEU A 64 12.30 -15.53 19.35
CA LEU A 64 11.23 -15.55 18.34
C LEU A 64 10.09 -16.48 18.74
N ASP A 65 10.42 -17.70 19.20
CA ASP A 65 9.43 -18.68 19.64
C ASP A 65 8.59 -18.14 20.81
N SER A 66 9.23 -17.42 21.75
CA SER A 66 8.54 -16.84 22.91
C SER A 66 7.54 -15.73 22.57
N VAL A 67 7.68 -15.11 21.39
CA VAL A 67 6.77 -14.07 20.89
C VAL A 67 5.86 -14.59 19.78
N GLY A 68 5.79 -15.92 19.59
CA GLY A 68 4.92 -16.57 18.61
C GLY A 68 5.38 -16.41 17.15
N LEU A 69 6.65 -16.06 16.91
CA LEU A 69 7.22 -15.86 15.58
C LEU A 69 8.24 -16.93 15.23
N LYS A 70 8.46 -17.11 13.93
CA LYS A 70 9.51 -17.95 13.35
C LYS A 70 10.41 -17.13 12.43
N TRP A 71 11.53 -17.70 11.98
CA TRP A 71 12.47 -17.01 11.10
C TRP A 71 11.86 -16.57 9.75
N ASN A 72 10.87 -17.31 9.26
CA ASN A 72 10.14 -17.04 8.03
C ASN A 72 8.81 -16.29 8.26
N ALA A 73 8.59 -15.73 9.45
CA ALA A 73 7.40 -14.94 9.76
C ALA A 73 7.40 -13.62 8.98
N ILE A 74 6.24 -13.28 8.41
CA ILE A 74 5.99 -12.07 7.61
C ILE A 74 5.19 -11.01 8.38
N GLU A 75 4.71 -11.38 9.56
CA GLU A 75 4.07 -10.53 10.54
C GLU A 75 5.06 -9.47 11.06
N PRO A 76 4.62 -8.23 11.30
CA PRO A 76 5.48 -7.20 11.88
C PRO A 76 5.90 -7.57 13.30
N MET A 77 7.15 -7.27 13.67
CA MET A 77 7.62 -7.44 15.05
C MET A 77 6.93 -6.40 15.96
N PRO A 78 6.17 -6.80 16.99
CA PRO A 78 5.54 -5.83 17.89
C PRO A 78 6.61 -5.15 18.75
N LEU A 79 6.73 -3.82 18.73
CA LEU A 79 7.85 -3.14 19.41
C LEU A 79 7.94 -3.40 20.91
N HIS A 80 6.80 -3.58 21.58
CA HIS A 80 6.75 -3.83 23.02
C HIS A 80 7.45 -5.15 23.43
N VAL A 81 7.67 -6.07 22.48
CA VAL A 81 8.33 -7.35 22.79
C VAL A 81 9.80 -7.19 23.20
N PHE A 82 10.46 -6.09 22.80
CA PHE A 82 11.87 -5.83 23.13
C PHE A 82 12.09 -5.40 24.59
N ASP A 83 11.01 -5.11 25.32
CA ASP A 83 11.03 -4.67 26.71
C ASP A 83 10.41 -5.71 27.68
N GLY A 84 9.82 -6.78 27.15
CA GLY A 84 9.20 -7.85 27.94
C GLY A 84 10.21 -8.79 28.61
N GLU A 85 9.70 -9.69 29.47
CA GLU A 85 10.51 -10.67 30.20
C GLU A 85 11.37 -11.55 29.29
N SER A 86 10.81 -12.03 28.17
CA SER A 86 11.56 -12.83 27.20
C SER A 86 12.72 -12.06 26.58
N ALA A 87 12.58 -10.74 26.37
CA ALA A 87 13.68 -9.90 25.89
C ALA A 87 14.74 -9.68 26.97
N LYS A 88 14.36 -9.52 28.24
CA LYS A 88 15.32 -9.44 29.36
C LYS A 88 16.16 -10.72 29.46
N GLN A 89 15.51 -11.87 29.38
CA GLN A 89 16.18 -13.16 29.36
C GLN A 89 17.14 -13.27 28.18
N ALA A 90 16.67 -12.99 26.96
CA ALA A 90 17.52 -13.06 25.78
C ALA A 90 18.70 -12.07 25.84
N LYS A 91 18.50 -10.85 26.35
CA LYS A 91 19.58 -9.86 26.59
C LYS A 91 20.61 -10.37 27.60
N ALA A 92 20.19 -11.07 28.65
CA ALA A 92 21.11 -11.67 29.62
C ALA A 92 21.95 -12.80 28.99
N GLU A 93 21.32 -13.68 28.20
CA GLU A 93 22.00 -14.75 27.47
C GLU A 93 23.00 -14.17 26.43
N LEU A 94 22.61 -13.12 25.70
CA LEU A 94 23.49 -12.40 24.77
C LEU A 94 24.66 -11.73 25.50
N SER A 95 24.42 -11.08 26.64
CA SER A 95 25.47 -10.47 27.46
C SER A 95 26.51 -11.49 27.92
N ALA A 96 26.07 -12.67 28.36
CA ALA A 96 26.97 -13.74 28.78
C ALA A 96 27.82 -14.26 27.61
N LEU A 97 27.18 -14.57 26.48
CA LEU A 97 27.84 -15.03 25.26
C LEU A 97 28.89 -14.02 24.76
N LEU A 98 28.46 -12.77 24.55
CA LEU A 98 29.31 -11.74 23.97
C LEU A 98 30.38 -11.26 24.95
N GLY A 99 30.07 -11.20 26.25
CA GLY A 99 31.02 -10.88 27.30
C GLY A 99 32.18 -11.87 27.32
N PHE A 100 31.87 -13.17 27.35
CA PHE A 100 32.87 -14.24 27.28
C PHE A 100 33.70 -14.18 25.99
N ALA A 101 33.05 -13.94 24.85
CA ALA A 101 33.76 -13.80 23.58
C ALA A 101 34.72 -12.59 23.58
N PHE A 102 34.30 -11.45 24.15
CA PHE A 102 35.13 -10.25 24.22
C PHE A 102 36.31 -10.35 25.20
N GLU A 103 36.24 -11.21 26.20
CA GLU A 103 37.39 -11.52 27.07
C GLU A 103 38.51 -12.22 26.31
N GLN A 104 38.15 -13.05 25.33
CA GLN A 104 39.12 -13.76 24.52
C GLN A 104 39.58 -12.93 23.32
N LYS A 105 38.69 -12.13 22.74
CA LYS A 105 38.87 -11.51 21.42
C LYS A 105 38.32 -10.09 21.42
N PRO A 106 39.12 -9.07 21.12
CA PRO A 106 38.67 -7.67 21.18
C PRO A 106 37.75 -7.26 20.02
N GLN A 107 37.68 -8.06 18.93
CA GLN A 107 36.99 -7.70 17.70
C GLN A 107 36.10 -8.86 17.22
N LEU A 108 34.78 -8.65 17.24
CA LEU A 108 33.80 -9.68 16.88
C LEU A 108 33.02 -9.34 15.61
N VAL A 109 32.61 -10.37 14.87
CA VAL A 109 31.60 -10.26 13.82
C VAL A 109 30.36 -11.07 14.17
N LEU A 110 29.20 -10.45 14.10
CA LEU A 110 27.90 -11.06 14.36
C LEU A 110 27.11 -11.17 13.07
N LYS A 111 26.67 -12.39 12.76
CA LYS A 111 25.82 -12.65 11.61
C LYS A 111 24.74 -13.66 11.99
N ASP A 112 23.51 -13.27 11.74
CA ASP A 112 22.30 -14.10 11.66
C ASP A 112 21.30 -13.26 10.86
N PRO A 113 20.70 -13.76 9.76
CA PRO A 113 19.72 -12.97 9.00
C PRO A 113 18.57 -12.41 9.86
N ARG A 114 18.22 -13.08 10.97
CA ARG A 114 17.22 -12.59 11.94
C ARG A 114 17.63 -11.28 12.61
N LEU A 115 18.93 -10.94 12.65
CA LEU A 115 19.40 -9.65 13.17
C LEU A 115 18.85 -8.46 12.41
N CYS A 116 18.42 -8.64 11.16
CA CYS A 116 17.66 -7.60 10.45
C CYS A 116 16.44 -7.13 11.24
N ARG A 117 15.84 -8.04 12.01
CA ARG A 117 14.64 -7.83 12.83
C ARG A 117 14.96 -7.66 14.31
N LEU A 118 16.02 -8.33 14.77
CA LEU A 118 16.42 -8.44 16.18
C LEU A 118 17.53 -7.46 16.59
N PHE A 119 17.93 -6.54 15.70
CA PHE A 119 18.91 -5.50 16.04
C PHE A 119 18.54 -4.69 17.31
N PRO A 120 17.26 -4.34 17.57
CA PRO A 120 16.86 -3.66 18.82
C PRO A 120 17.08 -4.50 20.08
N LEU A 121 17.10 -5.83 19.96
CA LEU A 121 17.45 -6.74 21.07
C LEU A 121 18.96 -6.72 21.32
N LEU A 122 19.76 -6.70 20.25
CA LEU A 122 21.22 -6.83 20.28
C LEU A 122 21.95 -5.53 20.66
N LEU A 123 21.57 -4.39 20.08
CA LEU A 123 22.32 -3.13 20.23
C LEU A 123 22.49 -2.68 21.70
N PRO A 124 21.47 -2.76 22.58
CA PRO A 124 21.64 -2.41 23.99
C PRO A 124 22.68 -3.28 24.70
N VAL A 125 22.77 -4.57 24.33
CA VAL A 125 23.75 -5.51 24.89
C VAL A 125 25.17 -5.11 24.49
N LEU A 126 25.40 -4.86 23.20
CA LEU A 126 26.72 -4.42 22.70
C LEU A 126 27.16 -3.10 23.34
N LYS A 127 26.23 -2.14 23.50
CA LYS A 127 26.48 -0.87 24.19
C LYS A 127 26.83 -1.07 25.67
N ALA A 128 26.10 -1.92 26.38
CA ALA A 128 26.36 -2.23 27.79
C ALA A 128 27.73 -2.93 27.99
N LEU A 129 28.16 -3.71 27.01
CA LEU A 129 29.50 -4.32 26.99
C LEU A 129 30.61 -3.34 26.57
N GLY A 130 30.30 -2.06 26.31
CA GLY A 130 31.26 -1.04 25.91
C GLY A 130 31.82 -1.24 24.50
N SER A 131 31.10 -1.95 23.63
CA SER A 131 31.53 -2.21 22.25
C SER A 131 31.18 -1.06 21.31
N GLN A 132 32.14 -0.67 20.47
CA GLN A 132 31.90 0.13 19.27
C GLN A 132 31.25 -0.75 18.19
N VAL A 133 30.12 -0.30 17.64
CA VAL A 133 29.32 -1.10 16.70
C VAL A 133 29.29 -0.44 15.33
N SER A 134 29.59 -1.23 14.29
CA SER A 134 29.39 -0.85 12.89
C SER A 134 28.58 -1.91 12.16
N VAL A 135 27.72 -1.47 11.24
CA VAL A 135 26.85 -2.34 10.46
C VAL A 135 27.33 -2.43 9.02
N VAL A 136 27.44 -3.64 8.49
CA VAL A 136 27.67 -3.88 7.07
C VAL A 136 26.42 -4.58 6.52
N PHE A 137 25.64 -3.85 5.73
CA PHE A 137 24.30 -4.24 5.29
C PHE A 137 24.30 -4.59 3.80
N ILE A 138 24.13 -5.88 3.49
CA ILE A 138 24.07 -6.38 2.12
C ILE A 138 22.63 -6.65 1.70
N VAL A 139 22.22 -6.08 0.57
CA VAL A 139 20.94 -6.36 -0.09
C VAL A 139 21.13 -7.17 -1.34
N ARG A 140 20.12 -7.94 -1.74
CA ARG A 140 20.15 -8.75 -2.96
C ARG A 140 18.81 -8.65 -3.67
N ASP A 141 18.81 -8.78 -4.98
CA ASP A 141 17.58 -8.85 -5.76
C ASP A 141 16.64 -9.96 -5.24
N VAL A 142 15.36 -9.61 -5.09
CA VAL A 142 14.34 -10.46 -4.46
C VAL A 142 14.06 -11.74 -5.26
N ASP A 143 14.15 -11.71 -6.59
CA ASP A 143 13.96 -12.90 -7.42
C ASP A 143 15.11 -13.88 -7.23
N ALA A 144 16.34 -13.37 -7.14
CA ALA A 144 17.51 -14.20 -6.86
C ALA A 144 17.45 -14.84 -5.46
N VAL A 145 16.87 -14.12 -4.49
CA VAL A 145 16.56 -14.67 -3.15
C VAL A 145 15.50 -15.77 -3.23
N TYR A 146 14.39 -15.53 -3.93
CA TYR A 146 13.31 -16.51 -4.13
C TYR A 146 13.82 -17.80 -4.74
N GLN A 147 14.51 -17.71 -5.89
CA GLN A 147 15.04 -18.88 -6.58
C GLN A 147 16.00 -19.67 -5.68
N SER A 148 16.78 -18.98 -4.86
CA SER A 148 17.69 -19.63 -3.93
C SER A 148 16.99 -20.32 -2.76
N LEU A 149 15.85 -19.82 -2.27
CA LEU A 149 15.06 -20.45 -1.22
C LEU A 149 14.22 -21.61 -1.76
N ALA A 150 13.60 -21.44 -2.92
CA ALA A 150 12.78 -22.45 -3.56
C ALA A 150 13.58 -23.72 -3.90
N LYS A 151 14.85 -23.57 -4.31
CA LYS A 151 15.73 -24.71 -4.65
C LYS A 151 15.88 -25.75 -3.54
N ARG A 152 15.76 -25.35 -2.26
CA ARG A 152 15.89 -26.27 -1.11
C ARG A 152 14.88 -27.41 -1.15
N GLN A 153 13.75 -27.23 -1.84
CA GLN A 153 12.73 -28.28 -2.02
C GLN A 153 13.31 -29.56 -2.63
N HIS A 154 14.40 -29.44 -3.39
CA HIS A 154 15.05 -30.56 -4.08
C HIS A 154 16.12 -31.26 -3.23
N THR A 155 16.25 -30.93 -1.95
CA THR A 155 17.23 -31.53 -1.04
C THR A 155 16.53 -31.98 0.24
N PRO A 156 16.28 -33.30 0.42
CA PRO A 156 15.42 -33.81 1.49
C PRO A 156 15.75 -33.28 2.90
N GLU A 157 17.04 -33.19 3.23
CA GLU A 157 17.54 -32.73 4.54
C GLU A 157 17.16 -31.29 4.90
N ILE A 158 16.91 -30.44 3.89
CA ILE A 158 16.64 -29.00 4.05
C ILE A 158 15.34 -28.55 3.37
N ALA A 159 14.60 -29.48 2.77
CA ALA A 159 13.32 -29.22 2.12
C ALA A 159 12.31 -28.52 3.04
N PRO A 160 12.23 -28.81 4.37
CA PRO A 160 11.36 -28.07 5.28
C PRO A 160 11.66 -26.57 5.40
N ALA A 161 12.86 -26.13 5.00
CA ALA A 161 13.26 -24.72 4.99
C ALA A 161 13.14 -24.07 3.60
N ALA A 162 12.53 -24.75 2.62
CA ALA A 162 12.20 -24.19 1.32
C ALA A 162 10.98 -23.27 1.41
N ILE A 163 10.98 -22.21 0.61
CA ILE A 163 9.81 -21.35 0.41
C ILE A 163 9.56 -21.30 -1.10
N THR A 164 8.46 -21.88 -1.54
CA THR A 164 8.12 -22.03 -2.97
C THR A 164 7.09 -21.00 -3.44
N ASP A 165 6.41 -20.33 -2.50
CA ASP A 165 5.56 -19.18 -2.76
C ASP A 165 6.40 -17.91 -2.95
N THR A 166 6.23 -17.25 -4.11
CA THR A 166 6.94 -16.00 -4.43
C THR A 166 6.49 -14.86 -3.50
N GLN A 167 5.19 -14.75 -3.21
CA GLN A 167 4.66 -13.63 -2.42
C GLN A 167 5.15 -13.67 -0.96
N HIS A 168 5.23 -14.88 -0.39
CA HIS A 168 5.88 -15.09 0.91
C HIS A 168 7.32 -14.55 0.89
N VAL A 169 8.15 -14.92 -0.10
CA VAL A 169 9.53 -14.44 -0.16
C VAL A 169 9.61 -12.93 -0.36
N GLU A 170 8.78 -12.35 -1.23
CA GLU A 170 8.76 -10.91 -1.47
C GLU A 170 8.46 -10.12 -0.18
N LEU A 171 7.56 -10.62 0.65
CA LEU A 171 7.29 -10.00 1.95
C LEU A 171 8.35 -10.24 2.99
N LEU A 172 8.87 -11.46 3.04
CA LEU A 172 9.94 -11.78 3.96
C LEU A 172 11.15 -10.89 3.67
N TRP A 173 11.44 -10.66 2.39
CA TRP A 173 12.43 -9.72 1.88
C TRP A 173 12.10 -8.29 2.31
N LEU A 174 10.87 -7.81 2.07
CA LEU A 174 10.42 -6.48 2.46
C LEU A 174 10.65 -6.23 3.96
N ARG A 175 10.20 -7.17 4.81
CA ARG A 175 10.29 -7.10 6.26
C ARG A 175 11.73 -6.99 6.74
N HIS A 176 12.58 -7.91 6.30
CA HIS A 176 13.97 -7.93 6.75
C HIS A 176 14.69 -6.64 6.36
N ASN A 177 14.52 -6.16 5.13
CA ASN A 177 15.25 -4.98 4.68
C ASN A 177 14.72 -3.68 5.27
N LEU A 178 13.40 -3.51 5.41
CA LEU A 178 12.81 -2.33 6.06
C LEU A 178 13.13 -2.27 7.56
N GLU A 179 13.00 -3.39 8.28
CA GLU A 179 13.33 -3.44 9.70
C GLU A 179 14.83 -3.19 9.93
N ALA A 180 15.70 -3.78 9.11
CA ALA A 180 17.15 -3.56 9.18
C ALA A 180 17.52 -2.10 8.91
N GLU A 181 16.94 -1.49 7.87
CA GLU A 181 17.16 -0.07 7.57
C GLU A 181 16.74 0.79 8.77
N GLN A 182 15.50 0.64 9.24
CA GLN A 182 14.96 1.44 10.33
C GLN A 182 15.78 1.31 11.61
N HIS A 183 16.07 0.08 12.03
CA HIS A 183 16.70 -0.20 13.33
C HIS A 183 18.17 0.24 13.37
N THR A 184 18.80 0.45 12.21
CA THR A 184 20.23 0.79 12.13
C THR A 184 20.53 2.25 11.80
N ARG A 185 19.52 3.11 11.64
CA ARG A 185 19.72 4.56 11.36
C ARG A 185 20.61 5.27 12.37
N GLY A 186 20.55 4.87 13.64
CA GLY A 186 21.33 5.46 14.73
C GLY A 186 22.75 4.94 14.88
N VAL A 187 23.25 4.11 13.96
CA VAL A 187 24.61 3.55 14.00
C VAL A 187 25.30 3.70 12.65
N ASN A 188 26.63 3.69 12.66
CA ASN A 188 27.42 3.70 11.42
C ASN A 188 27.09 2.48 10.58
N ARG A 189 26.73 2.69 9.31
CA ARG A 189 26.32 1.63 8.39
C ARG A 189 26.90 1.82 6.98
N PHE A 190 27.30 0.71 6.37
CA PHE A 190 27.69 0.63 4.96
C PHE A 190 26.74 -0.32 4.22
N CYS A 191 25.92 0.23 3.34
CA CYS A 191 24.92 -0.51 2.57
C CYS A 191 25.39 -0.72 1.12
N PHE A 192 25.22 -1.92 0.57
CA PHE A 192 25.56 -2.22 -0.82
C PHE A 192 24.79 -3.44 -1.34
N SER A 193 24.75 -3.61 -2.67
CA SER A 193 24.11 -4.77 -3.28
C SER A 193 25.08 -5.94 -3.47
N TYR A 194 24.57 -7.15 -3.34
CA TYR A 194 25.28 -8.39 -3.64
C TYR A 194 25.79 -8.42 -5.08
N GLU A 195 25.00 -7.87 -6.01
CA GLU A 195 25.34 -7.78 -7.42
C GLU A 195 26.55 -6.86 -7.66
N ASP A 196 26.59 -5.67 -7.04
CA ASP A 196 27.73 -4.75 -7.16
C ASP A 196 29.00 -5.37 -6.56
N TRP A 197 28.84 -6.08 -5.44
CA TRP A 197 29.96 -6.78 -4.80
C TRP A 197 30.54 -7.91 -5.66
N LEU A 198 29.72 -8.65 -6.40
CA LEU A 198 30.22 -9.68 -7.32
C LEU A 198 30.82 -9.09 -8.61
N ASN A 199 30.33 -7.93 -9.03
CA ASN A 199 30.83 -7.22 -10.22
C ASN A 199 32.19 -6.57 -9.95
N ASP A 200 32.36 -5.93 -8.79
CA ASP A 200 33.60 -5.26 -8.39
C ASP A 200 33.94 -5.55 -6.92
N THR A 201 34.34 -6.80 -6.67
CA THR A 201 34.66 -7.29 -5.33
C THR A 201 35.79 -6.50 -4.68
N GLN A 202 36.83 -6.17 -5.44
CA GLN A 202 38.00 -5.48 -4.91
C GLN A 202 37.63 -4.09 -4.41
N THR A 203 36.94 -3.29 -5.23
CA THR A 203 36.56 -1.93 -4.83
C THR A 203 35.62 -1.93 -3.63
N ILE A 204 34.61 -2.81 -3.62
CA ILE A 204 33.66 -2.88 -2.50
C ILE A 204 34.36 -3.36 -1.22
N ASN A 205 35.22 -4.38 -1.29
CA ASN A 205 36.01 -4.83 -0.13
C ASN A 205 36.92 -3.72 0.42
N THR A 206 37.55 -2.94 -0.47
CA THR A 206 38.34 -1.77 -0.08
C THR A 206 37.48 -0.71 0.60
N LYS A 207 36.27 -0.43 0.09
CA LYS A 207 35.32 0.51 0.72
C LYS A 207 34.87 0.04 2.11
N ILE A 208 34.54 -1.25 2.25
CA ILE A 208 34.20 -1.86 3.55
C ILE A 208 35.35 -1.68 4.53
N ARG A 209 36.59 -1.96 4.11
CA ARG A 209 37.77 -1.79 4.98
C ARG A 209 37.91 -0.34 5.47
N HIS A 210 37.88 0.64 4.57
CA HIS A 210 38.00 2.04 4.95
C HIS A 210 36.88 2.47 5.90
N PHE A 211 35.64 2.11 5.58
CA PHE A 211 34.50 2.35 6.47
C PHE A 211 34.73 1.79 7.87
N LEU A 212 35.17 0.52 8.00
CA LEU A 212 35.44 -0.08 9.30
C LEU A 212 36.60 0.59 10.05
N GLN A 213 37.64 1.05 9.35
CA GLN A 213 38.75 1.78 9.96
C GLN A 213 38.29 3.14 10.51
N ASP A 214 37.41 3.83 9.78
CA ASP A 214 36.89 5.13 10.17
C ASP A 214 35.92 5.01 11.36
N THR A 215 35.09 3.97 11.39
CA THR A 215 34.01 3.82 12.38
C THR A 215 34.40 2.99 13.60
N LEU A 216 35.46 2.20 13.50
CA LEU A 216 36.05 1.39 14.57
C LEU A 216 37.56 1.71 14.68
N PRO A 217 37.96 2.90 15.15
CA PRO A 217 39.35 3.37 15.11
C PRO A 217 40.34 2.52 15.93
N ASN A 218 39.83 1.71 16.85
CA ASN A 218 40.65 0.81 17.66
C ASN A 218 40.70 -0.63 17.12
N ALA A 219 40.01 -0.91 16.02
CA ALA A 219 39.98 -2.20 15.37
C ALA A 219 41.24 -2.38 14.48
N ASN A 220 41.89 -3.55 14.57
CA ASN A 220 42.94 -3.93 13.65
C ASN A 220 42.32 -4.55 12.38
N VAL A 221 41.93 -3.69 11.42
CA VAL A 221 41.28 -4.10 10.17
C VAL A 221 42.31 -4.48 9.09
N LEU A 222 42.44 -5.79 8.86
CA LEU A 222 43.36 -6.38 7.86
C LEU A 222 42.88 -6.15 6.42
N SER A 223 43.78 -6.35 5.46
CA SER A 223 43.44 -6.29 4.04
C SER A 223 42.53 -7.45 3.64
N PRO A 224 41.39 -7.19 2.96
CA PRO A 224 40.47 -8.23 2.56
C PRO A 224 41.02 -9.11 1.43
N PRO A 225 40.46 -10.31 1.23
CA PRO A 225 40.74 -11.12 0.05
C PRO A 225 40.35 -10.40 -1.25
N VAL A 226 41.13 -10.61 -2.31
CA VAL A 226 40.96 -9.97 -3.62
C VAL A 226 39.79 -10.56 -4.42
N SER A 227 39.35 -11.78 -4.09
CA SER A 227 38.27 -12.47 -4.82
C SER A 227 37.33 -13.23 -3.90
N VAL A 228 36.03 -13.19 -4.21
CA VAL A 228 34.99 -14.03 -3.60
C VAL A 228 34.55 -15.05 -4.65
N LYS A 229 34.35 -16.32 -4.25
CA LYS A 229 33.82 -17.35 -5.17
C LYS A 229 32.45 -16.91 -5.69
N LYS A 230 32.34 -16.66 -7.00
CA LYS A 230 31.07 -16.34 -7.68
C LYS A 230 30.13 -17.56 -7.60
N PRO A 231 28.95 -17.47 -6.96
CA PRO A 231 27.94 -18.50 -7.09
C PRO A 231 27.31 -18.48 -8.48
N ARG A 232 26.60 -19.55 -8.84
CA ARG A 232 25.83 -19.59 -10.08
C ARG A 232 24.79 -18.45 -10.08
N HIS A 233 24.92 -17.53 -11.04
CA HIS A 233 23.90 -16.51 -11.29
C HIS A 233 22.62 -17.21 -11.74
N TYR A 234 21.49 -16.71 -11.25
CA TYR A 234 20.20 -17.08 -11.78
C TYR A 234 19.72 -15.94 -12.66
N ALA A 235 19.18 -16.29 -13.83
CA ALA A 235 18.55 -15.31 -14.70
C ALA A 235 17.27 -14.80 -14.03
N LEU A 236 17.08 -13.48 -14.07
CA LEU A 236 15.84 -12.83 -13.69
C LEU A 236 14.72 -13.38 -14.59
N SER A 237 13.69 -13.98 -13.99
CA SER A 237 12.50 -14.37 -14.76
C SER A 237 11.65 -13.12 -14.93
N GLY A 238 11.43 -12.66 -16.16
CA GLY A 238 10.49 -11.58 -16.43
C GLY A 238 9.11 -11.94 -15.87
N LYS A 239 8.71 -11.29 -14.78
CA LYS A 239 7.44 -11.52 -14.09
C LYS A 239 6.54 -10.30 -14.19
N LEU A 240 5.25 -10.56 -14.00
CA LEU A 240 4.19 -9.55 -13.89
C LEU A 240 4.57 -8.54 -12.79
N LEU A 241 4.62 -7.25 -13.12
CA LEU A 241 4.85 -6.19 -12.14
C LEU A 241 3.66 -6.12 -11.17
N THR A 242 3.83 -6.58 -9.93
CA THR A 242 2.89 -6.31 -8.84
C THR A 242 3.34 -5.08 -8.06
N ASP A 243 2.43 -4.44 -7.32
CA ASP A 243 2.81 -3.34 -6.42
C ASP A 243 3.84 -3.76 -5.37
N LEU A 244 3.82 -5.01 -4.90
CA LEU A 244 4.82 -5.54 -3.98
C LEU A 244 6.19 -5.64 -4.64
N THR A 245 6.25 -6.18 -5.85
CA THR A 245 7.49 -6.28 -6.64
C THR A 245 8.08 -4.89 -6.90
N ARG A 246 7.23 -3.90 -7.21
CA ARG A 246 7.59 -2.50 -7.38
C ARG A 246 8.22 -1.90 -6.12
N VAL A 247 7.55 -2.03 -4.97
CA VAL A 247 8.06 -1.55 -3.67
C VAL A 247 9.41 -2.18 -3.34
N ASN A 248 9.54 -3.50 -3.52
CA ASN A 248 10.80 -4.21 -3.26
C ASN A 248 11.93 -3.72 -4.17
N SER A 249 11.66 -3.52 -5.46
CA SER A 249 12.63 -3.02 -6.43
C SER A 249 13.15 -1.63 -6.04
N SER A 250 12.26 -0.75 -5.57
CA SER A 250 12.62 0.60 -5.13
C SER A 250 13.44 0.60 -3.84
N ILE A 251 13.07 -0.23 -2.87
CA ILE A 251 13.84 -0.40 -1.63
C ILE A 251 15.24 -0.95 -1.96
N TYR A 252 15.32 -1.91 -2.87
CA TYR A 252 16.58 -2.47 -3.32
C TYR A 252 17.45 -1.39 -3.98
N ALA A 253 16.90 -0.59 -4.90
CA ALA A 253 17.61 0.51 -5.54
C ALA A 253 18.12 1.55 -4.53
N ALA A 254 17.28 1.93 -3.56
CA ALA A 254 17.62 2.83 -2.46
C ALA A 254 18.79 2.29 -1.61
N LEU A 255 18.67 1.06 -1.10
CA LEU A 255 19.70 0.45 -0.25
C LEU A 255 20.99 0.11 -1.01
N ALA A 256 20.91 -0.10 -2.32
CA ALA A 256 22.06 -0.28 -3.19
C ALA A 256 22.77 1.04 -3.57
N GLY A 257 22.26 2.20 -3.14
CA GLY A 257 22.81 3.51 -3.52
C GLY A 257 22.58 3.86 -5.00
N ARG A 258 21.55 3.27 -5.62
CA ARG A 258 21.16 3.49 -7.03
C ARG A 258 20.01 4.49 -7.19
N ALA A 259 19.50 5.03 -6.08
CA ALA A 259 18.48 6.05 -6.04
C ALA A 259 18.91 7.16 -5.07
N SER A 260 18.69 8.42 -5.46
CA SER A 260 18.90 9.61 -4.62
C SER A 260 17.55 10.30 -4.41
N ILE A 261 17.18 10.56 -3.15
CA ILE A 261 15.96 11.27 -2.78
C ILE A 261 16.32 12.16 -1.60
N ASP A 262 15.94 13.43 -1.67
CA ASP A 262 16.20 14.42 -0.60
C ASP A 262 15.58 14.00 0.75
N ASP A 263 14.57 13.12 0.74
CA ASP A 263 13.86 12.64 1.94
C ASP A 263 13.63 11.10 1.96
N ILE A 264 14.65 10.34 1.55
CA ILE A 264 14.58 8.87 1.51
C ILE A 264 14.23 8.23 2.86
N ASN A 265 14.63 8.86 3.97
CA ASN A 265 14.36 8.37 5.32
C ASN A 265 12.88 8.47 5.68
N ASN A 266 12.22 9.60 5.37
CA ASN A 266 10.78 9.77 5.59
C ASN A 266 9.95 8.82 4.72
N TRP A 267 10.41 8.55 3.49
CA TRP A 267 9.81 7.52 2.65
C TRP A 267 9.89 6.13 3.30
N PHE A 268 11.08 5.74 3.77
CA PHE A 268 11.26 4.50 4.53
C PHE A 268 10.45 4.49 5.84
N ASP A 269 10.33 5.61 6.57
CA ASP A 269 9.51 5.72 7.79
C ASP A 269 8.03 5.49 7.48
N THR A 270 7.54 6.07 6.39
CA THR A 270 6.16 5.87 5.92
C THR A 270 5.94 4.39 5.59
N LEU A 271 6.81 3.78 4.79
CA LEU A 271 6.73 2.35 4.49
C LEU A 271 6.83 1.49 5.76
N TYR A 272 7.72 1.83 6.69
CA TYR A 272 7.89 1.11 7.94
C TYR A 272 6.63 1.21 8.82
N ALA A 273 6.14 2.42 9.09
CA ALA A 273 4.96 2.69 9.91
C ALA A 273 3.73 1.97 9.35
N VAL A 274 3.50 2.07 8.04
CA VAL A 274 2.32 1.47 7.46
C VAL A 274 2.51 -0.04 7.27
N SER A 275 3.70 -0.55 6.97
CA SER A 275 3.94 -2.01 7.02
C SER A 275 3.67 -2.60 8.41
N ARG A 276 3.80 -1.81 9.47
CA ARG A 276 3.53 -2.22 10.86
C ARG A 276 2.09 -2.03 11.29
N THR A 277 1.30 -1.25 10.57
CA THR A 277 -0.10 -1.10 10.91
C THR A 277 -0.76 -2.45 10.69
N ALA A 278 -1.34 -3.00 11.76
CA ALA A 278 -2.10 -4.22 11.65
C ALA A 278 -3.22 -3.97 10.63
N ILE A 279 -3.31 -4.81 9.60
CA ILE A 279 -4.60 -5.03 8.96
C ILE A 279 -5.50 -5.43 10.12
N PRO A 280 -6.56 -4.67 10.47
CA PRO A 280 -7.32 -4.88 11.69
C PRO A 280 -7.61 -6.37 11.85
N GLN A 281 -7.18 -6.94 12.98
CA GLN A 281 -7.21 -8.39 13.19
C GLN A 281 -8.62 -8.96 13.12
N GLN A 282 -9.66 -8.12 13.17
CA GLN A 282 -11.06 -8.52 13.27
C GLN A 282 -12.03 -7.47 12.70
N CYS A 283 -13.03 -7.94 11.95
CA CYS A 283 -14.39 -7.78 12.47
C CYS A 283 -14.56 -8.90 13.50
N GLU A 284 -14.92 -8.58 14.74
CA GLU A 284 -14.71 -9.41 15.94
C GLU A 284 -15.43 -10.78 15.98
N VAL A 285 -15.94 -11.28 14.85
CA VAL A 285 -16.91 -12.39 14.81
C VAL A 285 -16.59 -13.49 13.77
N VAL A 286 -15.58 -13.38 12.89
CA VAL A 286 -15.49 -14.31 11.72
C VAL A 286 -14.17 -15.09 11.58
N ASN A 287 -14.27 -16.42 11.62
CA ASN A 287 -13.18 -17.41 11.43
C ASN A 287 -12.71 -17.59 9.95
N HIS A 288 -12.98 -16.64 9.06
CA HIS A 288 -12.70 -16.76 7.61
C HIS A 288 -12.20 -15.45 7.01
N ALA A 289 -10.96 -15.07 7.33
CA ALA A 289 -10.32 -13.93 6.69
C ALA A 289 -9.83 -14.29 5.27
N PRO A 290 -9.73 -13.32 4.32
CA PRO A 290 -9.20 -13.58 2.99
C PRO A 290 -7.82 -14.22 3.04
N PRO A 291 -7.41 -14.96 1.98
CA PRO A 291 -6.04 -15.40 1.87
C PRO A 291 -5.10 -14.22 2.12
N PHE A 292 -4.04 -14.46 2.89
CA PHE A 292 -3.10 -13.41 3.28
C PHE A 292 -2.51 -12.68 2.05
N SER A 293 -2.29 -13.41 0.94
CA SER A 293 -1.92 -12.88 -0.38
C SER A 293 -2.86 -11.79 -0.91
N VAL A 294 -4.17 -11.98 -0.78
CA VAL A 294 -5.21 -11.08 -1.28
C VAL A 294 -5.31 -9.83 -0.39
N LYS A 295 -5.30 -10.02 0.94
CA LYS A 295 -5.26 -8.90 1.91
C LYS A 295 -4.04 -8.02 1.70
N LEU A 296 -2.89 -8.66 1.51
CA LEU A 296 -1.63 -7.97 1.34
C LEU A 296 -1.58 -7.12 0.07
N ALA A 297 -2.02 -7.65 -1.08
CA ALA A 297 -1.95 -6.90 -2.33
C ALA A 297 -2.74 -5.59 -2.27
N ALA A 298 -3.97 -5.62 -1.75
CA ALA A 298 -4.76 -4.40 -1.56
C ALA A 298 -4.19 -3.49 -0.46
N TYR A 299 -3.56 -4.07 0.55
CA TYR A 299 -2.88 -3.30 1.58
C TYR A 299 -1.68 -2.54 1.00
N ILE A 300 -0.80 -3.19 0.24
CA ILE A 300 0.35 -2.59 -0.43
C ILE A 300 -0.10 -1.51 -1.42
N LYS A 301 -1.21 -1.73 -2.12
CA LYS A 301 -1.82 -0.70 -2.96
C LYS A 301 -2.23 0.53 -2.16
N LEU A 302 -2.82 0.35 -0.97
CA LEU A 302 -3.11 1.45 -0.05
C LEU A 302 -1.82 2.14 0.43
N LEU A 303 -0.77 1.37 0.74
CA LEU A 303 0.54 1.91 1.15
C LEU A 303 1.10 2.86 0.10
N THR A 304 1.15 2.36 -1.13
CA THR A 304 1.73 3.08 -2.26
C THR A 304 0.85 4.26 -2.65
N ALA A 305 -0.48 4.14 -2.65
CA ALA A 305 -1.36 5.28 -2.87
C ALA A 305 -1.14 6.44 -1.86
N GLN A 306 -0.78 6.13 -0.61
CA GLN A 306 -0.55 7.12 0.43
C GLN A 306 0.83 7.77 0.39
N SER A 307 1.77 7.28 -0.44
CA SER A 307 3.08 7.92 -0.58
C SER A 307 2.98 9.20 -1.41
N ALA A 308 3.71 10.24 -0.99
CA ALA A 308 3.78 11.50 -1.73
C ALA A 308 4.35 11.33 -3.14
N VAL A 309 5.21 10.33 -3.34
CA VAL A 309 5.86 10.01 -4.62
C VAL A 309 5.66 8.53 -4.94
N ASP A 310 5.39 8.19 -6.20
CA ASP A 310 5.33 6.81 -6.67
C ASP A 310 6.65 6.10 -6.37
N VAL A 311 6.54 4.94 -5.73
CA VAL A 311 7.68 4.11 -5.35
C VAL A 311 8.60 3.80 -6.54
N THR A 312 8.07 3.60 -7.74
CA THR A 312 8.85 3.31 -8.95
C THR A 312 9.47 4.53 -9.63
N LEU A 313 9.09 5.75 -9.25
CA LEU A 313 9.72 6.96 -9.77
C LEU A 313 11.20 7.06 -9.32
N LEU A 314 11.49 6.48 -8.15
CA LEU A 314 12.74 6.63 -7.39
C LEU A 314 13.99 6.06 -8.08
N GLY A 315 13.84 5.09 -8.98
CA GLY A 315 14.96 4.45 -9.69
C GLY A 315 14.92 4.58 -11.21
N ASN A 316 13.82 5.09 -11.78
CA ASN A 316 13.56 5.05 -13.22
C ASN A 316 13.41 6.42 -13.89
N SER A 317 13.27 7.51 -13.13
CA SER A 317 12.94 8.83 -13.68
C SER A 317 13.93 9.33 -14.75
N GLU A 318 15.24 9.10 -14.58
CA GLU A 318 16.25 9.52 -15.56
C GLU A 318 16.26 8.71 -16.87
N LYS A 319 15.72 7.49 -16.85
CA LYS A 319 15.68 6.59 -18.02
C LYS A 319 14.30 6.50 -18.66
N ALA A 320 13.27 6.91 -17.94
CA ALA A 320 11.89 6.87 -18.40
C ALA A 320 11.65 7.92 -19.49
N LYS A 321 11.01 7.50 -20.57
CA LYS A 321 10.57 8.34 -21.69
C LYS A 321 9.18 7.87 -22.12
N ASN A 322 8.38 8.77 -22.68
CA ASN A 322 7.01 8.51 -23.13
C ASN A 322 6.12 7.92 -22.03
N ALA A 323 6.25 8.44 -20.80
CA ALA A 323 5.47 8.00 -19.65
C ALA A 323 4.20 8.84 -19.43
N TYR A 324 3.16 8.25 -18.85
CA TYR A 324 2.04 8.99 -18.27
C TYR A 324 2.43 9.45 -16.86
N VAL A 325 2.32 10.74 -16.57
CA VAL A 325 2.70 11.29 -15.26
C VAL A 325 1.48 11.90 -14.59
N PHE A 326 1.11 11.35 -13.44
CA PHE A 326 0.01 11.84 -12.63
C PHE A 326 0.53 12.76 -11.51
N ILE A 327 -0.04 13.95 -11.38
CA ILE A 327 0.28 14.90 -10.33
C ILE A 327 -0.93 15.02 -9.40
N SER A 328 -0.77 14.73 -8.12
CA SER A 328 -1.88 14.75 -7.15
C SER A 328 -1.44 15.30 -5.80
N ALA A 329 -2.14 16.34 -5.33
CA ALA A 329 -1.91 16.95 -4.02
C ALA A 329 -2.63 16.21 -2.86
N THR A 330 -3.39 15.15 -3.15
CA THR A 330 -4.25 14.47 -2.16
C THR A 330 -4.04 12.94 -2.09
N PRO A 331 -2.81 12.42 -1.96
CA PRO A 331 -2.50 10.98 -1.99
C PRO A 331 -3.26 10.15 -0.93
N ALA A 332 -3.59 10.74 0.22
CA ALA A 332 -4.32 10.07 1.29
C ALA A 332 -5.84 9.89 1.04
N THR A 333 -6.39 10.42 -0.06
CA THR A 333 -7.84 10.41 -0.32
C THR A 333 -8.28 9.21 -1.14
N ARG A 334 -9.56 8.82 -1.00
CA ARG A 334 -10.16 7.78 -1.87
C ARG A 334 -10.17 8.20 -3.34
N SER A 335 -10.32 9.50 -3.61
CA SER A 335 -10.22 10.06 -4.96
C SER A 335 -8.90 9.69 -5.62
N HIS A 336 -7.77 9.82 -4.90
CA HIS A 336 -6.46 9.44 -5.42
C HIS A 336 -6.38 7.95 -5.80
N ILE A 337 -6.99 7.06 -5.02
CA ILE A 337 -7.04 5.62 -5.38
C ILE A 337 -7.75 5.43 -6.74
N TYR A 338 -8.90 6.08 -6.93
CA TYR A 338 -9.71 5.89 -8.14
C TYR A 338 -9.20 6.64 -9.38
N ARG A 339 -8.64 7.84 -9.19
CA ARG A 339 -8.24 8.76 -10.26
C ARG A 339 -6.75 8.73 -10.60
N VAL A 340 -5.92 8.20 -9.70
CA VAL A 340 -4.46 8.18 -9.90
C VAL A 340 -3.93 6.76 -9.78
N LYS A 341 -4.09 6.11 -8.63
CA LYS A 341 -3.48 4.79 -8.40
C LYS A 341 -4.03 3.71 -9.33
N ASN A 342 -5.36 3.59 -9.44
CA ASN A 342 -6.00 2.61 -10.33
C ASN A 342 -5.61 2.82 -11.80
N PRO A 343 -5.64 4.05 -12.36
CA PRO A 343 -5.13 4.32 -13.70
C PRO A 343 -3.64 4.00 -13.89
N VAL A 344 -2.76 4.40 -12.97
CA VAL A 344 -1.33 4.11 -13.06
C VAL A 344 -1.10 2.60 -13.11
N ASP A 345 -1.74 1.83 -12.25
CA ASP A 345 -1.59 0.37 -12.23
C ASP A 345 -2.16 -0.28 -13.50
N ALA A 346 -3.28 0.24 -14.01
CA ALA A 346 -3.88 -0.21 -15.25
C ALA A 346 -2.96 0.01 -16.45
N LEU A 347 -2.38 1.22 -16.57
CA LEU A 347 -1.43 1.59 -17.61
C LEU A 347 -0.16 0.73 -17.56
N ILE A 348 0.41 0.53 -16.37
CA ILE A 348 1.60 -0.33 -16.18
C ILE A 348 1.30 -1.76 -16.61
N LYS A 349 0.14 -2.30 -16.24
CA LYS A 349 -0.27 -3.65 -16.61
C LYS A 349 -0.44 -3.82 -18.12
N ASP A 350 -0.79 -2.75 -18.82
CA ASP A 350 -0.91 -2.67 -20.28
C ASP A 350 0.43 -2.33 -20.98
N GLY A 351 1.55 -2.42 -20.25
CA GLY A 351 2.90 -2.20 -20.76
C GLY A 351 3.29 -0.74 -20.96
N GLN A 352 2.47 0.21 -20.49
CA GLN A 352 2.82 1.63 -20.51
C GLN A 352 3.72 1.99 -19.32
N GLN A 353 4.54 3.03 -19.47
CA GLN A 353 5.21 3.65 -18.33
C GLN A 353 4.26 4.64 -17.69
N ALA A 354 4.01 4.52 -16.38
CA ALA A 354 3.18 5.47 -15.65
C ALA A 354 3.72 5.68 -14.24
N PHE A 355 3.62 6.91 -13.74
CA PHE A 355 4.11 7.33 -12.42
C PHE A 355 3.13 8.33 -11.80
N TRP A 356 3.16 8.49 -10.47
CA TRP A 356 2.54 9.63 -9.79
C TRP A 356 3.49 10.36 -8.84
N SER A 357 3.18 11.62 -8.53
CA SER A 357 3.85 12.40 -7.49
C SER A 357 2.97 13.57 -7.00
N THR A 358 3.34 14.20 -5.89
CA THR A 358 2.85 15.55 -5.55
C THR A 358 3.47 16.58 -6.50
N PRO A 359 2.89 17.80 -6.61
CA PRO A 359 3.52 18.88 -7.37
C PRO A 359 4.98 19.12 -6.95
N GLU A 360 5.25 19.18 -5.65
CA GLU A 360 6.57 19.44 -5.10
C GLU A 360 7.52 18.26 -5.33
N GLY A 361 7.03 17.03 -5.13
CA GLY A 361 7.83 15.81 -5.33
C GLY A 361 8.18 15.53 -6.79
N MET A 362 7.54 16.21 -7.74
CA MET A 362 7.87 16.09 -9.17
C MET A 362 8.97 17.06 -9.61
N LEU A 363 9.22 18.16 -8.88
CA LEU A 363 10.21 19.16 -9.28
C LEU A 363 11.64 18.59 -9.44
N PRO A 364 12.14 17.66 -8.61
CA PRO A 364 13.44 17.03 -8.84
C PRO A 364 13.50 16.15 -10.10
N HIS A 365 12.34 15.83 -10.69
CA HIS A 365 12.19 14.90 -11.82
C HIS A 365 11.65 15.60 -13.07
N VAL A 366 11.86 16.92 -13.24
CA VAL A 366 11.34 17.69 -14.40
C VAL A 366 11.75 17.13 -15.76
N ASN A 367 12.89 16.44 -15.87
CA ASN A 367 13.31 15.79 -17.11
C ASN A 367 12.35 14.67 -17.56
N LEU A 368 11.62 14.07 -16.63
CA LEU A 368 10.55 13.12 -16.96
C LEU A 368 9.40 13.84 -17.66
N LEU A 369 9.08 15.06 -17.22
CA LEU A 369 7.98 15.86 -17.77
C LEU A 369 8.24 16.28 -19.21
N SER A 370 9.48 16.63 -19.56
CA SER A 370 9.84 17.07 -20.92
C SER A 370 9.75 15.96 -21.97
N THR A 371 9.70 14.70 -21.55
CA THR A 371 9.56 13.54 -22.44
C THR A 371 8.34 12.70 -22.11
N ALA A 372 7.43 13.21 -21.27
CA ALA A 372 6.23 12.51 -20.89
C ALA A 372 5.30 12.39 -22.11
N LYS A 373 4.58 11.28 -22.19
CA LYS A 373 3.51 11.11 -23.17
C LYS A 373 2.33 12.02 -22.85
N ARG A 374 2.04 12.20 -21.55
CA ARG A 374 0.96 13.05 -21.05
C ARG A 374 1.15 13.31 -19.56
N VAL A 375 0.82 14.52 -19.12
CA VAL A 375 0.76 14.89 -17.69
C VAL A 375 -0.70 15.08 -17.27
N ILE A 376 -1.13 14.42 -16.20
CA ILE A 376 -2.49 14.47 -15.67
C ILE A 376 -2.47 15.05 -14.25
N ILE A 377 -3.06 16.22 -14.05
CA ILE A 377 -3.11 16.94 -12.78
C ILE A 377 -4.44 16.65 -12.09
N HIS A 378 -4.45 15.72 -11.15
CA HIS A 378 -5.65 15.35 -10.41
C HIS A 378 -5.89 16.24 -9.19
N ARG A 379 -6.98 17.03 -9.24
CA ARG A 379 -7.56 17.75 -8.09
C ARG A 379 -6.53 18.57 -7.29
N CYS A 380 -5.57 19.19 -7.99
CA CYS A 380 -4.58 20.08 -7.38
C CYS A 380 -5.04 21.53 -7.42
N GLU A 381 -4.84 22.23 -6.31
CA GLU A 381 -4.95 23.70 -6.23
C GLU A 381 -3.81 24.36 -7.00
N TRP A 382 -4.02 25.57 -7.52
CA TRP A 382 -2.96 26.31 -8.17
C TRP A 382 -1.80 26.60 -7.21
N SER A 383 -0.58 26.31 -7.65
CA SER A 383 0.65 26.56 -6.89
C SER A 383 1.80 26.93 -7.83
N GLN A 384 2.90 27.46 -7.26
CA GLN A 384 4.11 27.73 -8.06
C GLN A 384 4.72 26.43 -8.62
N ALA A 385 4.61 25.31 -7.90
CA ALA A 385 5.08 24.01 -8.39
C ALA A 385 4.28 23.58 -9.63
N LEU A 386 2.95 23.74 -9.64
CA LEU A 386 2.14 23.49 -10.82
C LEU A 386 2.44 24.46 -11.97
N ALA A 387 2.69 25.73 -11.67
CA ALA A 387 3.10 26.70 -12.68
C ALA A 387 4.39 26.26 -13.38
N ASN A 388 5.38 25.79 -12.62
CA ASN A 388 6.64 25.27 -13.17
C ASN A 388 6.41 23.98 -13.98
N ILE A 389 5.60 23.04 -13.47
CA ILE A 389 5.25 21.79 -14.17
C ILE A 389 4.59 22.09 -15.52
N THR A 390 3.56 22.93 -15.52
CA THR A 390 2.82 23.30 -16.74
C THR A 390 3.70 24.06 -17.73
N GLN A 391 4.61 24.92 -17.25
CA GLN A 391 5.59 25.59 -18.09
C GLN A 391 6.54 24.60 -18.77
N VAL A 392 7.14 23.67 -18.02
CA VAL A 392 8.05 22.65 -18.60
C VAL A 392 7.33 21.81 -19.64
N CYS A 393 6.09 21.41 -19.39
CA CYS A 393 5.30 20.64 -20.37
C CYS A 393 5.05 21.45 -21.64
N ARG A 394 4.67 22.73 -21.51
CA ARG A 394 4.41 23.63 -22.65
C ARG A 394 5.66 23.89 -23.49
N GLU A 395 6.82 24.06 -22.86
CA GLU A 395 8.10 24.25 -23.56
C GLU A 395 8.56 23.01 -24.34
N ASN A 396 7.95 21.83 -24.08
CA ASN A 396 8.29 20.55 -24.71
C ASN A 396 7.10 19.92 -25.45
N ASP A 397 6.03 20.69 -25.72
CA ASP A 397 4.82 20.23 -26.42
C ASP A 397 4.15 18.98 -25.79
N VAL A 398 4.23 18.86 -24.46
CA VAL A 398 3.61 17.76 -23.70
C VAL A 398 2.21 18.15 -23.27
N LEU A 399 1.22 17.34 -23.66
CA LEU A 399 -0.19 17.53 -23.31
C LEU A 399 -0.40 17.45 -21.79
N VAL A 400 -0.99 18.50 -21.22
CA VAL A 400 -1.37 18.60 -19.81
C VAL A 400 -2.89 18.55 -19.67
N SER A 401 -3.39 17.63 -18.87
CA SER A 401 -4.82 17.49 -18.60
C SER A 401 -5.13 17.71 -17.13
N TYR A 402 -6.17 18.49 -16.85
CA TYR A 402 -6.68 18.60 -15.49
C TYR A 402 -7.70 17.49 -15.23
N ASP A 403 -7.55 16.72 -14.16
CA ASP A 403 -8.45 15.64 -13.78
C ASP A 403 -9.28 15.97 -12.53
N ILE A 404 -10.60 15.77 -12.61
CA ILE A 404 -11.53 16.06 -11.52
C ILE A 404 -12.68 15.04 -11.41
N ASP A 405 -13.04 14.66 -10.19
CA ASP A 405 -14.04 13.63 -9.93
C ASP A 405 -15.35 14.13 -9.30
N ASP A 406 -15.34 15.31 -8.65
CA ASP A 406 -16.48 15.96 -8.02
C ASP A 406 -16.69 17.39 -8.56
N LEU A 407 -17.93 17.89 -8.56
CA LEU A 407 -18.25 19.27 -8.95
C LEU A 407 -17.93 20.27 -7.83
N ILE A 408 -16.64 20.48 -7.57
CA ILE A 408 -16.12 21.40 -6.54
C ILE A 408 -15.34 22.59 -7.12
N ILE A 409 -15.20 22.62 -8.44
CA ILE A 409 -14.43 23.64 -9.15
C ILE A 409 -15.23 24.91 -9.45
N ASP A 410 -16.56 24.79 -9.45
CA ASP A 410 -17.45 25.89 -9.77
C ASP A 410 -17.89 26.58 -8.48
N ARG A 411 -17.45 27.83 -8.34
CA ARG A 411 -17.81 28.71 -7.24
C ARG A 411 -19.32 28.88 -7.08
N SER A 412 -20.06 28.99 -8.19
CA SER A 412 -21.52 29.21 -8.19
C SER A 412 -22.29 28.02 -7.60
N VAL A 413 -21.76 26.80 -7.75
CA VAL A 413 -22.34 25.58 -7.15
C VAL A 413 -22.23 25.60 -5.62
N ILE A 414 -21.11 26.12 -5.09
CA ILE A 414 -20.90 26.29 -3.66
C ILE A 414 -21.80 27.40 -3.11
N GLU A 415 -21.85 28.55 -3.80
CA GLU A 415 -22.67 29.71 -3.40
C GLU A 415 -24.17 29.40 -3.42
N ALA A 416 -24.63 28.58 -4.38
CA ALA A 416 -26.00 28.09 -4.45
C ALA A 416 -26.36 27.09 -3.33
N GLY A 417 -25.39 26.66 -2.52
CA GLY A 417 -25.61 25.76 -1.40
C GLY A 417 -25.84 24.30 -1.77
N TYR A 418 -25.49 23.88 -2.99
CA TYR A 418 -25.68 22.49 -3.46
C TYR A 418 -24.78 21.46 -2.77
N ILE A 419 -23.74 21.92 -2.07
CA ILE A 419 -22.84 21.08 -1.26
C ILE A 419 -23.16 21.29 0.22
N ASP A 420 -24.13 20.54 0.74
CA ASP A 420 -24.66 20.68 2.10
C ASP A 420 -23.58 20.72 3.19
N PHE A 421 -22.52 19.90 3.04
CA PHE A 421 -21.37 19.92 3.96
C PHE A 421 -20.75 21.31 4.11
N ILE A 422 -20.54 22.02 2.99
CA ILE A 422 -19.95 23.37 2.96
C ILE A 422 -20.98 24.38 3.47
N THR A 423 -22.25 24.22 3.09
CA THR A 423 -23.37 25.08 3.51
C THR A 423 -23.54 25.13 5.03
N ARG A 424 -23.18 24.06 5.75
CA ARG A 424 -23.25 23.99 7.22
C ARG A 424 -22.01 24.50 7.96
N GLN A 425 -20.92 24.83 7.26
CA GLN A 425 -19.71 25.35 7.89
C GLN A 425 -19.86 26.82 8.30
N SER A 426 -18.90 27.31 9.10
CA SER A 426 -18.78 28.73 9.43
C SER A 426 -18.55 29.60 8.18
N LEU A 427 -18.80 30.92 8.30
CA LEU A 427 -18.54 31.86 7.21
C LEU A 427 -17.07 31.84 6.74
N GLN A 428 -16.13 31.68 7.68
CA GLN A 428 -14.71 31.62 7.38
C GLN A 428 -14.36 30.37 6.56
N GLU A 429 -14.89 29.21 6.95
CA GLU A 429 -14.66 27.94 6.24
C GLU A 429 -15.32 27.94 4.86
N LYS A 430 -16.53 28.52 4.73
CA LYS A 430 -17.16 28.73 3.42
C LYS A 430 -16.29 29.58 2.52
N GLN A 431 -15.75 30.69 3.03
CA GLN A 431 -14.85 31.54 2.26
C GLN A 431 -13.57 30.79 1.85
N ALA A 432 -13.03 29.94 2.72
CA ALA A 432 -11.88 29.09 2.38
C ALA A 432 -12.21 28.11 1.24
N TRP A 433 -13.40 27.51 1.24
CA TRP A 433 -13.87 26.64 0.15
C TRP A 433 -14.04 27.40 -1.17
N LEU A 434 -14.55 28.63 -1.13
CA LEU A 434 -14.68 29.47 -2.32
C LEU A 434 -13.31 29.83 -2.91
N THR A 435 -12.37 30.27 -2.07
CA THR A 435 -10.97 30.50 -2.49
C THR A 435 -10.33 29.24 -3.07
N LYS A 436 -10.63 28.08 -2.48
CA LYS A 436 -10.15 26.78 -2.95
C LYS A 436 -10.75 26.39 -4.30
N ALA A 437 -12.04 26.63 -4.53
CA ALA A 437 -12.68 26.43 -5.82
C ALA A 437 -12.06 27.34 -6.91
N ASP A 438 -11.81 28.61 -6.58
CA ASP A 438 -11.13 29.56 -7.49
C ASP A 438 -9.71 29.09 -7.81
N SER A 439 -8.99 28.54 -6.83
CA SER A 439 -7.65 27.97 -6.99
C SER A 439 -7.66 26.71 -7.87
N TYR A 440 -8.65 25.82 -7.68
CA TYR A 440 -8.86 24.68 -8.55
C TYR A 440 -9.17 25.10 -9.99
N TYR A 441 -10.08 26.06 -10.17
CA TYR A 441 -10.43 26.58 -11.49
C TYR A 441 -9.23 27.19 -12.20
N ARG A 442 -8.40 27.95 -11.48
CA ARG A 442 -7.15 28.49 -12.04
C ARG A 442 -6.21 27.39 -12.52
N ALA A 443 -6.07 26.30 -11.77
CA ALA A 443 -5.25 25.15 -12.19
C ALA A 443 -5.86 24.44 -13.40
N LEU A 444 -7.18 24.23 -13.42
CA LEU A 444 -7.90 23.68 -14.57
C LEU A 444 -7.68 24.52 -15.82
N ALA A 445 -7.87 25.84 -15.72
CA ALA A 445 -7.73 26.77 -16.84
C ALA A 445 -6.29 26.89 -17.37
N SER A 446 -5.30 26.40 -16.64
CA SER A 446 -3.90 26.37 -17.07
C SER A 446 -3.53 25.14 -17.91
N CYS A 447 -4.42 24.14 -17.98
CA CYS A 447 -4.24 22.89 -18.70
C CYS A 447 -4.87 22.93 -20.10
N ASP A 448 -4.46 22.01 -20.97
CA ASP A 448 -4.90 21.96 -22.38
C ASP A 448 -6.28 21.31 -22.54
N GLU A 449 -6.61 20.37 -21.66
CA GLU A 449 -7.94 19.72 -21.62
C GLU A 449 -8.32 19.25 -20.21
N VAL A 450 -9.59 18.86 -20.05
CA VAL A 450 -10.12 18.34 -18.79
C VAL A 450 -10.53 16.88 -18.91
N LEU A 451 -10.15 16.08 -17.91
CA LEU A 451 -10.65 14.73 -17.68
C LEU A 451 -11.62 14.77 -16.50
N CYS A 452 -12.73 14.05 -16.62
CA CYS A 452 -13.68 13.97 -15.51
C CYS A 452 -14.35 12.60 -15.35
N SER A 453 -14.92 12.34 -14.18
CA SER A 453 -15.44 11.03 -13.81
C SER A 453 -16.82 10.67 -14.42
N THR A 454 -17.65 11.65 -14.79
CA THR A 454 -19.03 11.41 -15.27
C THR A 454 -19.46 12.33 -16.42
N PRO A 455 -20.44 11.90 -17.26
CA PRO A 455 -20.98 12.76 -18.33
C PRO A 455 -21.70 14.01 -17.82
N ALA A 456 -22.31 13.97 -16.63
CA ALA A 456 -22.93 15.15 -16.03
C ALA A 456 -21.87 16.20 -15.66
N LEU A 457 -20.74 15.76 -15.07
CA LEU A 457 -19.60 16.63 -14.79
C LEU A 457 -18.97 17.19 -16.08
N ALA A 458 -18.81 16.36 -17.11
CA ALA A 458 -18.30 16.82 -18.41
C ALA A 458 -19.17 17.91 -19.03
N ARG A 459 -20.51 17.73 -19.03
CA ARG A 459 -21.43 18.75 -19.56
C ARG A 459 -21.32 20.07 -18.79
N HIS A 460 -21.15 20.00 -17.47
CA HIS A 460 -20.93 21.18 -16.64
C HIS A 460 -19.63 21.89 -17.04
N ILE A 461 -18.52 21.16 -17.14
CA ILE A 461 -17.20 21.69 -17.51
C ILE A 461 -17.21 22.28 -18.93
N GLN A 462 -17.87 21.63 -19.87
CA GLN A 462 -18.09 22.14 -21.23
C GLN A 462 -18.90 23.43 -21.23
N GLY A 463 -19.91 23.53 -20.35
CA GLY A 463 -20.67 24.76 -20.12
C GLY A 463 -19.82 25.91 -19.58
N MET A 464 -18.71 25.62 -18.90
CA MET A 464 -17.71 26.61 -18.48
C MET A 464 -16.71 26.98 -19.60
N GLY A 465 -16.82 26.39 -20.79
CA GLY A 465 -15.98 26.70 -21.95
C GLY A 465 -14.72 25.86 -22.10
N HIS A 466 -14.60 24.74 -21.37
CA HIS A 466 -13.43 23.86 -21.44
C HIS A 466 -13.74 22.55 -22.21
N SER A 467 -12.78 22.06 -23.00
CA SER A 467 -12.84 20.70 -23.54
C SER A 467 -12.84 19.70 -22.38
N CYS A 468 -13.67 18.67 -22.47
CA CYS A 468 -13.78 17.68 -21.40
C CYS A 468 -14.02 16.27 -21.96
N LYS A 469 -13.16 15.32 -21.56
CA LYS A 469 -13.31 13.88 -21.82
C LYS A 469 -13.78 13.17 -20.55
N VAL A 470 -14.74 12.26 -20.70
CA VAL A 470 -15.19 11.41 -19.59
C VAL A 470 -14.29 10.19 -19.48
N VAL A 471 -13.63 10.05 -18.34
CA VAL A 471 -12.87 8.85 -17.95
C VAL A 471 -13.51 8.34 -16.66
N PRO A 472 -14.35 7.28 -16.70
CA PRO A 472 -15.02 6.78 -15.51
C PRO A 472 -14.05 6.21 -14.46
N ASN A 473 -14.46 6.22 -13.19
CA ASN A 473 -13.73 5.51 -12.14
C ASN A 473 -13.79 3.99 -12.37
N GLY A 474 -12.65 3.31 -12.26
CA GLY A 474 -12.55 1.85 -12.38
C GLY A 474 -12.05 1.19 -11.10
N PHE A 475 -12.17 -0.14 -11.04
CA PHE A 475 -11.62 -0.96 -9.95
C PHE A 475 -10.39 -1.74 -10.40
N SER A 476 -9.52 -2.03 -9.45
CA SER A 476 -8.30 -2.80 -9.70
C SER A 476 -8.51 -4.30 -9.51
N PRO A 477 -7.60 -5.15 -10.04
CA PRO A 477 -7.64 -6.60 -9.81
C PRO A 477 -7.67 -6.98 -8.32
N GLU A 478 -6.96 -6.23 -7.46
CA GLU A 478 -6.92 -6.47 -6.02
C GLU A 478 -8.30 -6.24 -5.38
N THR A 479 -8.97 -5.14 -5.74
CA THR A 479 -10.35 -4.85 -5.28
C THR A 479 -11.31 -5.94 -5.75
N GLN A 480 -11.19 -6.39 -6.99
CA GLN A 480 -12.00 -7.49 -7.52
C GLN A 480 -11.79 -8.78 -6.72
N LEU A 481 -10.54 -9.16 -6.45
CA LEU A 481 -10.22 -10.40 -5.74
C LEU A 481 -10.74 -10.39 -4.29
N ILE A 482 -10.60 -9.26 -3.58
CA ILE A 482 -11.15 -9.13 -2.21
C ILE A 482 -12.68 -9.20 -2.22
N SER A 483 -13.32 -8.50 -3.15
CA SER A 483 -14.79 -8.47 -3.23
C SER A 483 -15.35 -9.85 -3.56
N GLU A 484 -14.71 -10.57 -4.48
CA GLU A 484 -15.08 -11.94 -4.86
C GLU A 484 -14.89 -12.92 -3.71
N HIS A 485 -13.82 -12.78 -2.91
CA HIS A 485 -13.62 -13.61 -1.72
C HIS A 485 -14.76 -13.45 -0.73
N TRP A 486 -15.12 -12.21 -0.36
CA TRP A 486 -16.17 -11.95 0.60
C TRP A 486 -17.56 -12.31 0.08
N ARG A 487 -17.80 -12.14 -1.22
CA ARG A 487 -19.01 -12.64 -1.89
C ARG A 487 -19.16 -14.16 -1.72
N GLN A 488 -18.11 -14.92 -2.02
CA GLN A 488 -18.11 -16.38 -1.90
C GLN A 488 -18.26 -16.84 -0.44
N TYR A 489 -17.65 -16.10 0.49
CA TYR A 489 -17.79 -16.36 1.91
C TYR A 489 -19.26 -16.22 2.38
N GLU A 490 -19.90 -15.11 2.04
CA GLU A 490 -21.31 -14.86 2.40
C GLU A 490 -22.28 -15.85 1.72
N GLU A 491 -21.98 -16.31 0.49
CA GLU A 491 -22.77 -17.37 -0.17
C GLU A 491 -22.76 -18.71 0.59
N GLN A 492 -21.74 -18.95 1.42
CA GLN A 492 -21.58 -20.18 2.21
C GLN A 492 -22.21 -20.07 3.60
N CYS A 493 -22.66 -18.88 4.03
CA CYS A 493 -23.27 -18.68 5.33
C CYS A 493 -24.66 -19.34 5.42
N LEU A 494 -24.83 -20.26 6.39
CA LEU A 494 -26.07 -21.05 6.57
C LEU A 494 -27.25 -20.24 7.13
N GLN A 495 -26.99 -19.10 7.78
CA GLN A 495 -28.02 -18.18 8.29
C GLN A 495 -27.62 -16.72 8.06
N PRO A 496 -27.89 -16.15 6.88
CA PRO A 496 -27.60 -14.74 6.62
C PRO A 496 -28.58 -13.85 7.39
N GLU A 497 -28.05 -12.95 8.22
CA GLU A 497 -28.85 -11.88 8.85
C GLU A 497 -29.43 -10.96 7.76
N LYS A 498 -30.62 -10.42 8.02
CA LYS A 498 -31.33 -9.54 7.10
C LYS A 498 -30.91 -8.08 7.28
N ARG A 499 -30.00 -7.63 6.44
CA ARG A 499 -29.40 -6.29 6.51
C ARG A 499 -29.68 -5.46 5.26
N ILE A 500 -30.12 -4.23 5.51
CA ILE A 500 -30.21 -3.15 4.52
C ILE A 500 -29.23 -2.07 4.95
N GLY A 501 -28.39 -1.54 4.08
CA GLY A 501 -27.31 -0.67 4.54
C GLY A 501 -26.90 0.45 3.60
N TYR A 502 -26.21 1.42 4.18
CA TYR A 502 -25.63 2.54 3.47
C TYR A 502 -24.19 2.79 3.93
N ALA A 503 -23.25 2.63 2.99
CA ALA A 503 -21.85 3.02 3.20
C ALA A 503 -21.67 4.51 2.91
N SER A 504 -22.01 5.36 3.87
CA SER A 504 -21.90 6.82 3.74
C SER A 504 -20.44 7.26 3.63
N GLY A 505 -19.52 6.63 4.37
CA GLY A 505 -18.12 7.04 4.41
C GLY A 505 -17.93 8.32 5.22
N THR A 506 -17.87 9.48 4.56
CA THR A 506 -17.51 10.78 5.19
C THR A 506 -18.74 11.59 5.64
N PRO A 507 -18.57 12.66 6.46
CA PRO A 507 -19.67 13.49 6.94
C PRO A 507 -20.54 14.18 5.89
N THR A 508 -20.15 14.16 4.62
CA THR A 508 -20.81 14.90 3.53
C THR A 508 -22.14 14.31 3.05
N HIS A 509 -22.62 13.22 3.67
CA HIS A 509 -23.72 12.41 3.15
C HIS A 509 -25.00 12.42 3.99
N ASN A 510 -25.06 13.24 5.05
CA ASN A 510 -26.25 13.34 5.89
C ASN A 510 -27.48 13.83 5.11
N ALA A 511 -27.31 14.85 4.27
CA ALA A 511 -28.41 15.38 3.46
C ALA A 511 -28.83 14.43 2.35
N ASP A 512 -27.90 13.64 1.80
CA ASP A 512 -28.22 12.52 0.89
C ASP A 512 -29.13 11.51 1.62
N PHE A 513 -28.71 11.02 2.79
CA PHE A 513 -29.47 10.04 3.57
C PHE A 513 -30.85 10.54 4.04
N ALA A 514 -30.95 11.82 4.41
CA ALA A 514 -32.21 12.44 4.83
C ALA A 514 -33.35 12.25 3.80
N THR A 515 -33.03 12.12 2.51
CA THR A 515 -34.01 11.86 1.43
C THR A 515 -34.74 10.51 1.55
N ILE A 516 -34.19 9.57 2.32
CA ILE A 516 -34.72 8.21 2.45
C ILE A 516 -35.07 7.80 3.90
N VAL A 517 -34.79 8.65 4.90
CA VAL A 517 -35.03 8.33 6.32
C VAL A 517 -36.48 7.92 6.55
N ARG A 518 -37.43 8.67 6.00
CA ARG A 518 -38.86 8.40 6.18
C ARG A 518 -39.31 7.08 5.57
N PRO A 519 -39.13 6.80 4.27
CA PRO A 519 -39.56 5.52 3.68
C PRO A 519 -38.81 4.33 4.29
N LEU A 520 -37.53 4.47 4.62
CA LEU A 520 -36.75 3.43 5.30
C LEU A 520 -37.29 3.14 6.71
N GLY A 521 -37.50 4.18 7.53
CA GLY A 521 -37.98 4.03 8.90
C GLY A 521 -39.41 3.49 8.98
N MET A 522 -40.29 3.89 8.05
CA MET A 522 -41.63 3.29 7.93
C MET A 522 -41.53 1.78 7.63
N TRP A 523 -40.72 1.41 6.66
CA TRP A 523 -40.57 0.01 6.26
C TRP A 523 -39.92 -0.86 7.35
N LEU A 524 -38.89 -0.36 8.05
CA LEU A 524 -38.24 -1.09 9.15
C LEU A 524 -39.19 -1.39 10.32
N ARG A 525 -40.11 -0.46 10.65
CA ARG A 525 -41.13 -0.71 11.68
C ARG A 525 -42.04 -1.88 11.34
N GLU A 526 -42.35 -2.06 10.06
CA GLU A 526 -43.19 -3.15 9.56
C GLU A 526 -42.40 -4.46 9.42
N ASN A 527 -41.06 -4.40 9.44
CA ASN A 527 -40.14 -5.52 9.21
C ASN A 527 -39.14 -5.65 10.36
N PRO A 528 -39.58 -6.07 11.57
CA PRO A 528 -38.78 -6.03 12.80
C PRO A 528 -37.57 -7.00 12.83
N ASP A 529 -37.49 -7.90 11.85
CA ASP A 529 -36.40 -8.86 11.64
C ASP A 529 -35.29 -8.31 10.73
N TRP A 530 -35.45 -7.11 10.18
CA TRP A 530 -34.43 -6.40 9.42
C TRP A 530 -33.71 -5.34 10.25
N THR A 531 -32.41 -5.23 9.99
CA THR A 531 -31.52 -4.24 10.59
C THR A 531 -31.00 -3.28 9.53
N PHE A 532 -31.01 -1.99 9.82
CA PHE A 532 -30.30 -0.98 9.05
C PHE A 532 -28.84 -0.87 9.50
N THR A 533 -27.91 -1.07 8.59
CA THR A 533 -26.47 -0.98 8.84
C THR A 533 -25.88 0.29 8.22
N ALA A 534 -25.47 1.24 9.05
CA ALA A 534 -24.75 2.45 8.64
C ALA A 534 -23.24 2.22 8.71
N ILE A 535 -22.51 2.40 7.59
CA ILE A 535 -21.07 2.17 7.52
C ILE A 535 -20.32 3.49 7.32
N GLY A 536 -19.59 3.92 8.34
CA GLY A 536 -18.91 5.22 8.38
C GLY A 536 -19.74 6.29 9.08
N TYR A 537 -19.44 7.57 8.80
CA TYR A 537 -20.11 8.68 9.47
C TYR A 537 -21.51 8.90 8.91
N LEU A 538 -22.54 8.82 9.76
CA LEU A 538 -23.92 9.12 9.40
C LEU A 538 -24.70 9.60 10.62
N GLN A 539 -25.47 10.69 10.48
CA GLN A 539 -26.42 11.12 11.52
C GLN A 539 -27.66 10.22 11.49
N LEU A 540 -27.95 9.57 12.63
CA LEU A 540 -28.99 8.54 12.74
C LEU A 540 -30.17 8.96 13.63
N ASP A 541 -30.13 10.14 14.25
CA ASP A 541 -31.12 10.56 15.26
C ASP A 541 -32.55 10.50 14.72
N ALA A 542 -32.77 11.04 13.52
CA ALA A 542 -34.08 11.00 12.87
C ALA A 542 -34.57 9.57 12.57
N LEU A 543 -33.67 8.62 12.31
CA LEU A 543 -34.06 7.22 12.12
C LEU A 543 -34.34 6.53 13.47
N ARG A 544 -33.52 6.80 14.50
CA ARG A 544 -33.69 6.29 15.87
C ARG A 544 -35.02 6.70 16.49
N GLU A 545 -35.52 7.89 16.16
CA GLU A 545 -36.86 8.33 16.56
C GLU A 545 -37.99 7.49 15.93
N MET A 546 -37.73 6.87 14.77
CA MET A 546 -38.72 6.08 14.04
C MET A 546 -38.68 4.58 14.35
N VAL A 547 -37.53 4.01 14.73
CA VAL A 547 -37.36 2.55 14.89
C VAL A 547 -36.65 2.18 16.19
N PRO A 548 -36.89 0.98 16.76
CA PRO A 548 -36.15 0.47 17.92
C PRO A 548 -34.63 0.38 17.67
N GLU A 549 -33.79 0.72 18.66
CA GLU A 549 -32.31 0.71 18.54
C GLU A 549 -31.76 -0.65 18.08
N LYS A 550 -32.42 -1.77 18.42
CA LYS A 550 -32.02 -3.12 17.97
C LYS A 550 -32.04 -3.31 16.44
N GLN A 551 -32.73 -2.45 15.70
CA GLN A 551 -32.78 -2.46 14.23
C GLN A 551 -31.77 -1.50 13.60
N ILE A 552 -30.89 -0.90 14.39
CA ILE A 552 -29.84 0.02 13.92
C ILE A 552 -28.49 -0.55 14.30
N GLU A 553 -27.66 -0.78 13.29
CA GLU A 553 -26.26 -1.16 13.44
C GLU A 553 -25.37 -0.02 12.94
N SER A 554 -24.47 0.46 13.79
CA SER A 554 -23.46 1.46 13.41
C SER A 554 -22.10 0.77 13.26
N ARG A 555 -21.50 0.89 12.07
CA ARG A 555 -20.16 0.38 11.75
C ARG A 555 -19.19 1.53 11.58
N PRO A 556 -17.94 1.40 12.07
CA PRO A 556 -16.95 2.46 11.96
C PRO A 556 -16.59 2.75 10.50
N LEU A 557 -15.96 3.90 10.26
CA LEU A 557 -15.31 4.16 8.99
C LEU A 557 -14.17 3.16 8.79
N VAL A 558 -14.27 2.36 7.72
CA VAL A 558 -13.25 1.36 7.37
C VAL A 558 -12.33 1.84 6.25
N GLN A 559 -11.11 1.31 6.24
CA GLN A 559 -10.18 1.45 5.13
C GLN A 559 -10.77 0.88 3.83
N HIS A 560 -10.34 1.40 2.68
CA HIS A 560 -10.86 1.00 1.36
C HIS A 560 -10.79 -0.51 1.13
N CYS A 561 -9.70 -1.17 1.51
CA CYS A 561 -9.53 -2.62 1.38
C CYS A 561 -10.46 -3.46 2.28
N ASN A 562 -11.05 -2.87 3.32
CA ASN A 562 -11.97 -3.55 4.24
C ASN A 562 -13.44 -3.29 3.91
N LEU A 563 -13.74 -2.27 3.09
CA LEU A 563 -15.10 -1.96 2.68
C LEU A 563 -15.83 -3.14 2.00
N PRO A 564 -15.18 -3.98 1.15
CA PRO A 564 -15.87 -5.11 0.54
C PRO A 564 -16.50 -6.09 1.52
N TYR A 565 -15.89 -6.30 2.70
CA TYR A 565 -16.47 -7.12 3.77
C TYR A 565 -17.78 -6.51 4.30
N GLU A 566 -17.76 -5.20 4.60
CA GLU A 566 -18.95 -4.54 5.12
C GLU A 566 -20.09 -4.53 4.08
N LEU A 567 -19.75 -4.39 2.80
CA LEU A 567 -20.74 -4.43 1.71
C LEU A 567 -21.30 -5.84 1.46
N SER A 568 -20.49 -6.90 1.56
CA SER A 568 -20.95 -8.27 1.33
C SER A 568 -21.96 -8.74 2.38
N ARG A 569 -21.89 -8.20 3.60
CA ARG A 569 -22.85 -8.48 4.69
C ARG A 569 -24.26 -7.97 4.42
N LEU A 570 -24.41 -7.00 3.52
CA LEU A 570 -25.68 -6.38 3.20
C LEU A 570 -26.46 -7.24 2.22
N ASN A 571 -27.77 -7.41 2.43
CA ASN A 571 -28.66 -7.97 1.42
C ASN A 571 -29.16 -6.91 0.44
N ILE A 572 -29.22 -5.64 0.89
CA ILE A 572 -29.66 -4.50 0.09
C ILE A 572 -28.72 -3.33 0.38
N ASN A 573 -28.09 -2.79 -0.68
CA ASN A 573 -27.31 -1.56 -0.61
C ASN A 573 -28.16 -0.36 -1.03
N LEU A 574 -28.13 0.72 -0.26
CA LEU A 574 -28.82 1.96 -0.54
C LEU A 574 -27.83 3.01 -1.04
N VAL A 575 -28.17 3.72 -2.11
CA VAL A 575 -27.37 4.83 -2.63
C VAL A 575 -28.23 6.08 -2.79
N PRO A 576 -28.66 6.70 -1.66
CA PRO A 576 -29.42 7.93 -1.71
C PRO A 576 -28.54 9.10 -2.15
N LEU A 577 -29.13 10.04 -2.88
CA LEU A 577 -28.50 11.28 -3.31
C LEU A 577 -29.55 12.39 -3.39
N GLN A 578 -29.18 13.62 -3.04
CA GLN A 578 -30.03 14.78 -3.30
C GLN A 578 -30.14 15.05 -4.81
N ARG A 579 -31.24 15.70 -5.23
CA ARG A 579 -31.38 16.19 -6.61
C ARG A 579 -30.79 17.59 -6.74
N ASN A 580 -29.53 17.65 -7.14
CA ASN A 580 -28.85 18.91 -7.45
C ASN A 580 -27.67 18.65 -8.40
N PRO A 581 -27.13 19.69 -9.06
CA PRO A 581 -26.03 19.54 -10.01
C PRO A 581 -24.80 18.82 -9.44
N PHE A 582 -24.49 19.05 -8.15
CA PHE A 582 -23.36 18.40 -7.47
C PHE A 582 -23.54 16.88 -7.36
N CYS A 583 -24.72 16.43 -6.94
CA CYS A 583 -25.01 15.00 -6.81
C CYS A 583 -25.21 14.30 -8.15
N ASP A 584 -25.75 15.01 -9.16
CA ASP A 584 -25.88 14.48 -10.52
C ASP A 584 -24.50 14.21 -11.17
N ALA A 585 -23.48 14.96 -10.77
CA ALA A 585 -22.10 14.79 -11.21
C ALA A 585 -21.37 13.62 -10.51
N LYS A 586 -21.91 13.04 -9.43
CA LYS A 586 -21.22 12.00 -8.65
C LYS A 586 -21.04 10.69 -9.43
N SER A 587 -19.88 10.08 -9.23
CA SER A 587 -19.54 8.76 -9.76
C SER A 587 -20.34 7.62 -9.12
N PRO A 588 -20.55 6.50 -9.83
CA PRO A 588 -21.35 5.37 -9.34
C PRO A 588 -20.57 4.43 -8.39
N LEU A 589 -19.66 4.98 -7.56
CA LEU A 589 -18.75 4.20 -6.70
C LEU A 589 -19.50 3.20 -5.82
N LYS A 590 -20.46 3.71 -5.04
CA LYS A 590 -21.23 2.91 -4.07
C LYS A 590 -22.05 1.79 -4.71
N TRP A 591 -22.42 1.94 -5.99
CA TRP A 591 -23.14 0.91 -6.74
C TRP A 591 -22.19 -0.20 -7.19
N PHE A 592 -21.07 0.13 -7.84
CA PHE A 592 -20.18 -0.91 -8.33
C PHE A 592 -19.41 -1.61 -7.22
N GLU A 593 -19.04 -0.91 -6.14
CA GLU A 593 -18.38 -1.53 -4.97
C GLU A 593 -19.29 -2.62 -4.37
N ALA A 594 -20.58 -2.33 -4.21
CA ALA A 594 -21.56 -3.31 -3.74
C ALA A 594 -21.81 -4.43 -4.76
N ALA A 595 -21.87 -4.11 -6.05
CA ALA A 595 -22.06 -5.09 -7.11
C ALA A 595 -20.92 -6.12 -7.17
N LEU A 596 -19.66 -5.70 -6.97
CA LEU A 596 -18.51 -6.59 -6.90
C LEU A 596 -18.62 -7.60 -5.75
N CYS A 597 -19.22 -7.18 -4.63
CA CYS A 597 -19.50 -8.04 -3.48
C CYS A 597 -20.75 -8.93 -3.63
N GLY A 598 -21.47 -8.83 -4.75
CA GLY A 598 -22.73 -9.57 -4.96
C GLY A 598 -23.94 -8.97 -4.23
N THR A 599 -23.90 -7.68 -3.90
CA THR A 599 -24.99 -6.99 -3.21
C THR A 599 -25.78 -6.11 -4.18
N PRO A 600 -27.11 -6.31 -4.34
CA PRO A 600 -27.94 -5.48 -5.20
C PRO A 600 -28.13 -4.08 -4.59
N SER A 601 -28.32 -3.08 -5.45
CA SER A 601 -28.48 -1.68 -5.01
C SER A 601 -29.80 -1.06 -5.45
N ILE A 602 -30.37 -0.25 -4.55
CA ILE A 602 -31.41 0.74 -4.87
C ILE A 602 -30.70 2.10 -4.86
N VAL A 603 -30.80 2.83 -5.96
CA VAL A 603 -30.04 4.07 -6.18
C VAL A 603 -30.98 5.23 -6.45
N ALA A 604 -30.64 6.41 -5.96
CA ALA A 604 -31.35 7.64 -6.32
C ALA A 604 -31.30 7.84 -7.84
N ASP A 605 -32.42 8.24 -8.42
CA ASP A 605 -32.51 8.45 -9.85
C ASP A 605 -31.71 9.68 -10.29
N ASN A 606 -30.63 9.46 -11.03
CA ASN A 606 -29.75 10.51 -11.54
C ASN A 606 -29.21 10.18 -12.94
N PRO A 607 -28.65 11.18 -13.68
CA PRO A 607 -28.19 10.97 -15.05
C PRO A 607 -27.14 9.85 -15.21
N THR A 608 -26.25 9.68 -14.24
CA THR A 608 -25.19 8.65 -14.26
C THR A 608 -25.80 7.25 -14.17
N TYR A 609 -26.70 7.00 -13.22
CA TYR A 609 -27.35 5.70 -13.08
C TYR A 609 -28.31 5.40 -14.23
N ARG A 610 -29.12 6.37 -14.68
CA ARG A 610 -30.00 6.21 -15.86
C ARG A 610 -29.22 5.72 -17.08
N ARG A 611 -28.07 6.34 -17.36
CA ARG A 611 -27.23 5.96 -18.50
C ARG A 611 -26.66 4.54 -18.35
N ILE A 612 -26.18 4.18 -17.16
CA ILE A 612 -25.59 2.85 -16.93
C ILE A 612 -26.67 1.76 -17.04
N PHE A 613 -27.85 2.01 -16.45
CA PHE A 613 -28.90 1.00 -16.31
C PHE A 613 -29.69 0.80 -17.62
N SER A 614 -29.95 1.88 -18.37
CA SER A 614 -30.61 1.79 -19.69
C SER A 614 -29.75 1.09 -20.75
N ALA A 615 -28.43 1.13 -20.61
CA ALA A 615 -27.50 0.47 -21.52
C ALA A 615 -27.19 -0.99 -21.13
N ALA A 616 -27.91 -1.57 -20.17
CA ALA A 616 -27.77 -2.96 -19.75
C ALA A 616 -28.93 -3.81 -20.26
N ASP A 617 -28.63 -5.03 -20.75
CA ASP A 617 -29.65 -5.96 -21.26
C ASP A 617 -30.55 -6.53 -20.14
N THR A 618 -30.06 -6.49 -18.90
CA THR A 618 -30.76 -6.97 -17.71
C THR A 618 -30.73 -5.93 -16.61
N CYS A 619 -31.66 -6.02 -15.66
CA CYS A 619 -31.74 -5.09 -14.53
C CYS A 619 -30.48 -5.16 -13.66
N VAL A 620 -29.73 -4.05 -13.58
CA VAL A 620 -28.47 -3.93 -12.81
C VAL A 620 -28.61 -3.13 -11.51
N GLY A 621 -29.84 -2.76 -11.15
CA GLY A 621 -30.18 -1.98 -9.96
C GLY A 621 -31.56 -1.36 -10.11
N LEU A 622 -32.11 -0.84 -9.02
CA LEU A 622 -33.43 -0.20 -9.01
C LEU A 622 -33.28 1.32 -8.84
N LEU A 623 -33.84 2.09 -9.77
CA LEU A 623 -33.86 3.56 -9.73
C LEU A 623 -35.04 4.03 -8.88
N ALA A 624 -34.77 4.87 -7.89
CA ALA A 624 -35.77 5.47 -7.02
C ALA A 624 -35.79 6.99 -7.17
N ASP A 625 -36.90 7.53 -7.66
CA ASP A 625 -37.09 8.96 -7.88
C ASP A 625 -37.75 9.62 -6.65
N ASN A 626 -38.68 8.92 -6.00
CA ASN A 626 -39.47 9.44 -4.88
C ASN A 626 -39.57 8.44 -3.70
N GLU A 627 -40.15 8.87 -2.57
CA GLU A 627 -40.32 8.01 -1.37
C GLU A 627 -41.08 6.71 -1.66
N GLY A 628 -42.07 6.74 -2.57
CA GLY A 628 -42.85 5.58 -2.98
C GLY A 628 -42.00 4.53 -3.72
N ASP A 629 -41.13 4.99 -4.62
CA ASP A 629 -40.19 4.10 -5.32
C ASP A 629 -39.23 3.42 -4.33
N TRP A 630 -38.69 4.19 -3.37
CA TRP A 630 -37.82 3.64 -2.32
C TRP A 630 -38.54 2.54 -1.54
N ALA A 631 -39.76 2.81 -1.06
CA ALA A 631 -40.54 1.82 -0.32
C ALA A 631 -40.85 0.57 -1.15
N ALA A 632 -41.27 0.75 -2.41
CA ALA A 632 -41.59 -0.35 -3.32
C ALA A 632 -40.36 -1.23 -3.61
N HIS A 633 -39.23 -0.61 -3.96
CA HIS A 633 -38.00 -1.32 -4.31
C HIS A 633 -37.38 -2.03 -3.09
N ILE A 634 -37.44 -1.42 -1.91
CA ILE A 634 -37.02 -2.07 -0.66
C ILE A 634 -37.86 -3.33 -0.45
N ASN A 635 -39.18 -3.24 -0.59
CA ASN A 635 -40.07 -4.39 -0.42
C ASN A 635 -39.81 -5.49 -1.46
N THR A 636 -39.59 -5.14 -2.73
CA THR A 636 -39.24 -6.08 -3.80
C THR A 636 -37.96 -6.86 -3.46
N LEU A 637 -36.90 -6.17 -3.07
CA LEU A 637 -35.63 -6.82 -2.74
C LEU A 637 -35.69 -7.57 -1.42
N ALA A 638 -36.47 -7.13 -0.43
CA ALA A 638 -36.57 -7.82 0.85
C ALA A 638 -37.30 -9.17 0.73
N THR A 639 -38.36 -9.22 -0.08
CA THR A 639 -39.22 -10.40 -0.23
C THR A 639 -38.70 -11.44 -1.23
N SER A 640 -37.83 -11.06 -2.17
CA SER A 640 -37.33 -11.95 -3.23
C SER A 640 -35.81 -12.13 -3.22
N ALA A 641 -35.34 -13.26 -2.68
CA ALA A 641 -33.94 -13.65 -2.75
C ALA A 641 -33.45 -13.85 -4.19
N GLU A 642 -34.33 -14.33 -5.07
CA GLU A 642 -34.03 -14.50 -6.49
C GLU A 642 -33.81 -13.15 -7.18
N ALA A 643 -34.68 -12.15 -6.92
CA ALA A 643 -34.50 -10.81 -7.46
C ALA A 643 -33.17 -10.19 -7.00
N ARG A 644 -32.82 -10.34 -5.72
CA ARG A 644 -31.53 -9.89 -5.18
C ARG A 644 -30.36 -10.51 -5.96
N LYS A 645 -30.38 -11.84 -6.13
CA LYS A 645 -29.33 -12.59 -6.83
C LYS A 645 -29.23 -12.22 -8.30
N GLN A 646 -30.35 -12.08 -9.01
CA GLN A 646 -30.38 -11.71 -10.42
C GLN A 646 -29.80 -10.30 -10.64
N ILE A 647 -30.27 -9.32 -9.86
CA ILE A 647 -29.81 -7.93 -9.97
C ILE A 647 -28.34 -7.81 -9.60
N ALA A 648 -27.89 -8.44 -8.52
CA ALA A 648 -26.50 -8.43 -8.11
C ALA A 648 -25.56 -9.04 -9.18
N ASN A 649 -25.94 -10.18 -9.76
CA ASN A 649 -25.14 -10.83 -10.80
C ASN A 649 -25.09 -10.00 -12.09
N ALA A 650 -26.21 -9.42 -12.49
CA ALA A 650 -26.27 -8.51 -13.63
C ALA A 650 -25.39 -7.28 -13.40
N ALA A 651 -25.51 -6.64 -12.24
CA ALA A 651 -24.70 -5.48 -11.85
C ALA A 651 -23.21 -5.80 -11.87
N ARG A 652 -22.81 -6.93 -11.27
CA ARG A 652 -21.41 -7.40 -11.26
C ARG A 652 -20.87 -7.60 -12.67
N LYS A 653 -21.63 -8.30 -13.53
CA LYS A 653 -21.26 -8.51 -14.95
C LYS A 653 -21.08 -7.17 -15.67
N ARG A 654 -22.00 -6.22 -15.45
CA ARG A 654 -21.92 -4.87 -16.05
C ARG A 654 -20.68 -4.11 -15.57
N CYS A 655 -20.37 -4.17 -14.29
CA CYS A 655 -19.14 -3.57 -13.73
C CYS A 655 -17.90 -4.14 -14.40
N HIS A 656 -17.80 -5.47 -14.56
CA HIS A 656 -16.69 -6.10 -15.27
C HIS A 656 -16.59 -5.67 -16.73
N GLN A 657 -17.69 -5.35 -17.41
CA GLN A 657 -17.67 -4.91 -18.80
C GLN A 657 -17.14 -3.48 -18.96
N ILE A 658 -17.42 -2.58 -18.01
CA ILE A 658 -17.23 -1.14 -18.23
C ILE A 658 -16.26 -0.45 -17.25
N LEU A 659 -15.89 -1.08 -16.12
CA LEU A 659 -15.10 -0.46 -15.05
C LEU A 659 -13.83 -1.23 -14.65
N ASN A 660 -13.47 -2.30 -15.36
CA ASN A 660 -12.28 -3.08 -15.01
C ASN A 660 -10.97 -2.36 -15.41
N SER A 661 -9.83 -2.82 -14.88
CA SER A 661 -8.51 -2.24 -15.17
C SER A 661 -8.13 -2.13 -16.65
N ALA A 662 -8.51 -3.09 -17.50
CA ALA A 662 -8.20 -3.03 -18.93
C ALA A 662 -8.99 -1.92 -19.62
N VAL A 663 -10.28 -1.80 -19.29
CA VAL A 663 -11.12 -0.68 -19.77
C VAL A 663 -10.54 0.65 -19.29
N LEU A 664 -10.11 0.72 -18.02
CA LEU A 664 -9.51 1.93 -17.46
C LEU A 664 -8.24 2.34 -18.24
N SER A 665 -7.32 1.41 -18.53
CA SER A 665 -6.14 1.70 -19.36
C SER A 665 -6.54 2.28 -20.72
N GLN A 666 -7.49 1.64 -21.41
CA GLN A 666 -7.98 2.06 -22.73
C GLN A 666 -8.53 3.49 -22.73
N GLN A 667 -9.19 3.93 -21.66
CA GLN A 667 -9.72 5.30 -21.58
C GLN A 667 -8.62 6.38 -21.60
N TYR A 668 -7.41 6.05 -21.11
CA TYR A 668 -6.25 6.95 -21.11
C TYR A 668 -5.39 6.80 -22.37
N THR A 669 -5.33 5.63 -22.99
CA THR A 669 -4.45 5.34 -24.13
C THR A 669 -5.07 5.60 -25.49
N LEU A 670 -6.41 5.51 -25.60
CA LEU A 670 -7.14 5.87 -26.81
C LEU A 670 -7.34 7.38 -26.81
N ASP A 671 -6.47 8.10 -27.52
CA ASP A 671 -6.80 9.46 -27.97
C ASP A 671 -8.04 9.32 -28.85
N GLY A 672 -9.06 10.15 -28.59
CA GLY A 672 -10.38 9.99 -29.21
C GLY A 672 -10.27 9.92 -30.73
N GLU A 673 -10.79 8.84 -31.31
CA GLU A 673 -11.20 8.84 -32.72
C GLU A 673 -12.31 9.87 -32.95
#